data_AF-A0A6L6QN04-F1
#
_entry.id   AF-A0A6L6QN04-F1
#
_cell.length_a   1.000
_cell.length_b   1.000
_cell.length_c   1.000
_cell.angle_alpha   90.00
_cell.angle_beta   90.00
_cell.angle_gamma   90.00
#
_symmetry.space_group_name_H-M   'P 1'
#
loop_
_entity.id
_entity.type
_entity.pdbx_description
1 polymer ?
#
loop_
_entity_poly.entity_id
_entity_poly.type
_entity_poly.pdbx_seq_one_letter_code
_entity_poly.pdbx_strand_id
1 'polypeptide(L)'
;MISRAILAIFLWCAATFAHAQSYSWPADLISSFNCTLVAAGEYNCPSMSFSKDVYIVITSPLVVHVNGNFSASKNFIIPKGSPLLLDVKGTVTFSKDMNAYMDIQSTGSMTFAKNTIVHGDLNSGDSITINKDSLVDGDVFTKNTLKVGKNSSISGDCSYATTNYYCHKVPPPPAGSVDHFLVEHDGTGLTCSPAEVTVWACAGASSGGTCPTTTVGASSTLVVAAGGATIGSYPFSIAAGQTNATVIVPYAGTKTVNFGTTAGGTTCWDGTSGSCQFTYNDSGFDFNVPDHASATSPLVDMYAVSKAQGSDTCAPAFTGAKPVTFTCAYVDPATSAPIGSRPVILQSGSSIVSLTCGGGAQTISMTFDSDGKGQFSVNYADVGRLQLAAAHAPANMNGSSSFTVYPRKFAVASPTPGALIAAGDNFSLTVTALNDAGKVTPNYGLESSKQSAVLSFSRCQPSDGEDGVFTPGTLGAFKDGVATATGNRWDEVGTGDVIATNPSYLSSGQPVTGSSSTAASGCSGAFGRFRPHHFETIPVPAWTYSGQPFGVTVIARNAANTTTRNYYVKGPEAFARDITLSALSDATPASANPGPGALTASAVPAATFTLATDGEAIASPVYTFTAPLTRPTQIRIRAIDADKTTSENFIEKTLEVRSGRVKISNAFGPRGRDLDVPVRIEYYTGNSWLLNQLDSATVLPASAFALTPPALMTGVAVSNDVSFKLGIGNIHLTKPGNAATDKNGSGTVSIAANLGSTASDASCLLAPRPASTGAGLAWLRSLYGSCNTNWTQDPTARATFDAPNPENKSTVFGREVFN
;
A
#
# COMPACT_ATOMS: atom_id res chain seq x y z
N MET A 1 -51.31 11.66 -18.55
CA MET A 1 -50.23 11.19 -19.46
C MET A 1 -48.85 11.11 -18.81
N ILE A 2 -48.59 11.78 -17.68
CA ILE A 2 -47.28 11.79 -17.00
C ILE A 2 -47.02 10.50 -16.18
N SER A 3 -48.06 9.86 -15.62
CA SER A 3 -47.90 8.64 -14.82
C SER A 3 -47.63 7.36 -15.63
N ARG A 4 -47.88 7.37 -16.96
CA ARG A 4 -47.58 6.23 -17.85
C ARG A 4 -46.17 6.29 -18.44
N ALA A 5 -45.54 7.46 -18.48
CA ALA A 5 -44.15 7.62 -18.92
C ALA A 5 -43.15 7.17 -17.84
N ILE A 6 -43.45 7.40 -16.57
CA ILE A 6 -42.57 7.01 -15.45
C ILE A 6 -42.55 5.49 -15.24
N LEU A 7 -43.69 4.81 -15.44
CA LEU A 7 -43.76 3.35 -15.34
C LEU A 7 -43.12 2.64 -16.56
N ALA A 8 -43.13 3.28 -17.74
CA ALA A 8 -42.47 2.77 -18.93
C ALA A 8 -40.94 2.92 -18.89
N ILE A 9 -40.43 3.98 -18.25
CA ILE A 9 -38.98 4.17 -18.02
C ILE A 9 -38.46 3.17 -16.97
N PHE A 10 -39.24 2.88 -15.92
CA PHE A 10 -38.89 1.85 -14.94
C PHE A 10 -38.97 0.41 -15.50
N LEU A 11 -39.93 0.11 -16.39
CA LEU A 11 -39.99 -1.21 -17.05
C LEU A 11 -38.94 -1.39 -18.15
N TRP A 12 -38.46 -0.31 -18.79
CA TRP A 12 -37.38 -0.39 -19.78
C TRP A 12 -35.99 -0.53 -19.14
N CYS A 13 -35.80 -0.03 -17.93
CA CYS A 13 -34.60 -0.27 -17.12
C CYS A 13 -34.51 -1.69 -16.53
N ALA A 14 -35.59 -2.46 -16.45
CA ALA A 14 -35.54 -3.81 -15.87
C ALA A 14 -35.38 -4.93 -16.91
N ALA A 15 -35.76 -4.69 -18.17
CA ALA A 15 -35.83 -5.75 -19.19
C ALA A 15 -34.62 -5.84 -20.14
N THR A 16 -33.71 -4.85 -20.15
CA THR A 16 -32.51 -4.84 -21.02
C THR A 16 -31.24 -5.38 -20.35
N PHE A 17 -31.22 -5.55 -19.02
CA PHE A 17 -30.03 -6.03 -18.30
C PHE A 17 -29.73 -7.53 -18.46
N ALA A 18 -30.60 -8.31 -19.11
CA ALA A 18 -30.40 -9.75 -19.24
C ALA A 18 -29.27 -10.16 -20.22
N HIS A 19 -28.70 -9.23 -21.01
CA HIS A 19 -27.67 -9.54 -22.01
C HIS A 19 -26.48 -8.56 -22.07
N ALA A 20 -26.40 -7.58 -21.15
CA ALA A 20 -25.29 -6.62 -21.14
C ALA A 20 -24.03 -7.24 -20.49
N GLN A 21 -22.89 -7.19 -21.19
CA GLN A 21 -21.59 -7.51 -20.60
C GLN A 21 -21.27 -6.49 -19.52
N SER A 22 -21.24 -6.96 -18.27
CA SER A 22 -21.07 -6.11 -17.09
C SER A 22 -19.65 -6.23 -16.57
N TYR A 23 -18.99 -5.09 -16.36
CA TYR A 23 -17.66 -5.00 -15.79
C TYR A 23 -17.68 -4.13 -14.52
N SER A 24 -16.83 -4.44 -13.56
CA SER A 24 -16.58 -3.67 -12.36
C SER A 24 -15.13 -3.20 -12.36
N TRP A 25 -14.94 -1.92 -12.61
CA TRP A 25 -13.60 -1.33 -12.58
C TRP A 25 -13.27 -0.83 -11.16
N PRO A 26 -12.03 -1.07 -10.70
CA PRO A 26 -10.87 -1.51 -11.48
C PRO A 26 -10.64 -3.02 -11.61
N ALA A 27 -11.37 -3.88 -10.89
CA ALA A 27 -11.10 -5.33 -10.86
C ALA A 27 -11.02 -5.96 -12.27
N ASP A 28 -11.92 -5.55 -13.17
CA ASP A 28 -11.95 -6.09 -14.53
C ASP A 28 -10.91 -5.49 -15.47
N LEU A 29 -10.29 -4.36 -15.13
CA LEU A 29 -9.18 -3.80 -15.93
C LEU A 29 -8.01 -4.77 -16.04
N ILE A 30 -7.65 -5.41 -14.94
CA ILE A 30 -6.59 -6.41 -14.93
C ILE A 30 -7.11 -7.74 -15.51
N SER A 31 -8.27 -8.21 -15.01
CA SER A 31 -8.75 -9.57 -15.32
C SER A 31 -9.22 -9.76 -16.76
N SER A 32 -9.76 -8.71 -17.38
CA SER A 32 -10.47 -8.79 -18.67
C SER A 32 -9.85 -7.94 -19.77
N PHE A 33 -9.00 -6.95 -19.43
CA PHE A 33 -8.46 -5.99 -20.40
C PHE A 33 -6.92 -5.92 -20.43
N ASN A 34 -6.23 -6.79 -19.69
CA ASN A 34 -4.76 -6.84 -19.61
C ASN A 34 -4.12 -5.50 -19.23
N CYS A 35 -4.80 -4.70 -18.40
CA CYS A 35 -4.25 -3.47 -17.90
C CYS A 35 -3.25 -3.74 -16.76
N THR A 36 -2.23 -2.89 -16.66
CA THR A 36 -1.25 -2.90 -15.59
C THR A 36 -1.51 -1.73 -14.64
N LEU A 37 -1.48 -2.00 -13.34
CA LEU A 37 -1.55 -0.95 -12.32
C LEU A 37 -0.23 -0.15 -12.34
N VAL A 38 -0.31 1.18 -12.38
CA VAL A 38 0.86 2.08 -12.44
C VAL A 38 1.03 2.86 -11.14
N ALA A 39 -0.09 3.29 -10.56
CA ALA A 39 -0.18 3.93 -9.25
C ALA A 39 -1.57 3.62 -8.66
N ALA A 40 -1.81 3.96 -7.39
CA ALA A 40 -3.10 3.68 -6.76
C ALA A 40 -4.24 4.40 -7.51
N GLY A 41 -5.16 3.62 -8.09
CA GLY A 41 -6.25 4.16 -8.90
C GLY A 41 -5.83 4.54 -10.33
N GLU A 42 -4.62 4.23 -10.79
CA GLU A 42 -4.15 4.52 -12.15
C GLU A 42 -3.74 3.23 -12.89
N TYR A 43 -4.30 3.02 -14.08
CA TYR A 43 -4.09 1.79 -14.85
C TYR A 43 -3.64 2.08 -16.28
N ASN A 44 -2.56 1.45 -16.72
CA ASN A 44 -2.12 1.44 -18.12
C ASN A 44 -2.76 0.26 -18.86
N CYS A 45 -3.60 0.56 -19.83
CA CYS A 45 -4.29 -0.41 -20.66
C CYS A 45 -3.76 -0.37 -22.10
N PRO A 46 -3.72 -1.53 -22.81
CA PRO A 46 -3.63 -1.54 -24.27
C PRO A 46 -4.90 -0.94 -24.90
N SER A 47 -4.98 -0.87 -26.23
CA SER A 47 -6.23 -0.47 -26.93
C SER A 47 -7.43 -1.26 -26.41
N MET A 48 -8.54 -0.56 -26.15
CA MET A 48 -9.77 -1.17 -25.64
C MET A 48 -10.88 -1.05 -26.69
N SER A 49 -11.62 -2.13 -26.92
CA SER A 49 -12.74 -2.16 -27.86
C SER A 49 -13.93 -2.93 -27.31
N PHE A 50 -15.11 -2.33 -27.39
CA PHE A 50 -16.36 -2.86 -26.88
C PHE A 50 -17.36 -3.03 -28.03
N SER A 51 -17.92 -4.23 -28.14
CA SER A 51 -18.69 -4.65 -29.34
C SER A 51 -20.17 -4.27 -29.28
N LYS A 52 -20.88 -4.48 -28.17
CA LYS A 52 -22.24 -3.97 -27.91
C LYS A 52 -22.66 -4.30 -26.48
N ASP A 53 -23.63 -3.54 -25.96
CA ASP A 53 -24.36 -3.83 -24.72
C ASP A 53 -23.40 -3.99 -23.53
N VAL A 54 -22.69 -2.90 -23.18
CA VAL A 54 -21.68 -2.89 -22.12
C VAL A 54 -22.13 -2.00 -20.97
N TYR A 55 -21.95 -2.52 -19.75
CA TYR A 55 -22.27 -1.80 -18.51
C TYR A 55 -21.06 -1.84 -17.58
N ILE A 56 -20.48 -0.70 -17.23
CA ILE A 56 -19.28 -0.63 -16.38
C ILE A 56 -19.59 0.11 -15.10
N VAL A 57 -19.40 -0.53 -13.95
CA VAL A 57 -19.52 0.10 -12.64
C VAL A 57 -18.14 0.55 -12.17
N ILE A 58 -18.02 1.84 -11.83
CA ILE A 58 -16.80 2.41 -11.25
C ILE A 58 -16.92 2.37 -9.73
N THR A 59 -16.07 1.56 -9.10
CA THR A 59 -16.17 1.24 -7.66
C THR A 59 -15.26 2.09 -6.76
N SER A 60 -14.30 2.81 -7.35
CA SER A 60 -13.40 3.76 -6.69
C SER A 60 -12.94 4.82 -7.70
N PRO A 61 -12.45 6.00 -7.27
CA PRO A 61 -11.86 6.97 -8.18
C PRO A 61 -10.75 6.33 -9.04
N LEU A 62 -10.75 6.61 -10.34
CA LEU A 62 -9.93 5.86 -11.30
C LEU A 62 -9.40 6.75 -12.43
N VAL A 63 -8.14 6.57 -12.79
CA VAL A 63 -7.53 7.03 -14.04
C VAL A 63 -7.17 5.82 -14.89
N VAL A 64 -7.65 5.78 -16.13
CA VAL A 64 -7.34 4.70 -17.08
C VAL A 64 -6.58 5.28 -18.26
N HIS A 65 -5.29 5.00 -18.30
CA HIS A 65 -4.38 5.37 -19.39
C HIS A 65 -4.43 4.31 -20.51
N VAL A 66 -5.09 4.61 -21.62
CA VAL A 66 -5.17 3.73 -22.79
C VAL A 66 -4.07 4.10 -23.78
N ASN A 67 -3.05 3.25 -23.90
CA ASN A 67 -1.88 3.49 -24.77
C ASN A 67 -2.19 3.42 -26.29
N GLY A 68 -3.42 3.09 -26.66
CA GLY A 68 -3.88 3.03 -28.05
C GLY A 68 -5.29 3.62 -28.21
N ASN A 69 -6.13 3.00 -29.04
CA ASN A 69 -7.48 3.51 -29.29
C ASN A 69 -8.47 2.99 -28.26
N PHE A 70 -9.48 3.80 -27.91
CA PHE A 70 -10.64 3.38 -27.14
C PHE A 70 -11.89 3.41 -28.03
N SER A 71 -12.60 2.30 -28.15
CA SER A 71 -13.80 2.23 -28.98
C SER A 71 -14.95 1.47 -28.33
N ALA A 72 -16.17 1.95 -28.49
CA ALA A 72 -17.38 1.24 -28.10
C ALA A 72 -18.47 1.39 -29.16
N SER A 73 -19.05 0.27 -29.59
CA SER A 73 -19.86 0.29 -30.81
C SER A 73 -21.34 0.62 -30.57
N LYS A 74 -21.96 0.09 -29.50
CA LYS A 74 -23.37 0.35 -29.19
C LYS A 74 -23.70 0.08 -27.73
N ASN A 75 -24.59 0.85 -27.12
CA ASN A 75 -25.16 0.60 -25.80
C ASN A 75 -24.06 0.50 -24.73
N PHE A 76 -23.25 1.54 -24.60
CA PHE A 76 -22.18 1.62 -23.62
C PHE A 76 -22.62 2.50 -22.45
N ILE A 77 -22.69 1.93 -21.25
CA ILE A 77 -23.25 2.61 -20.07
C ILE A 77 -22.25 2.58 -18.93
N ILE A 78 -21.97 3.77 -18.37
CA ILE A 78 -21.30 3.94 -17.08
C ILE A 78 -22.25 4.74 -16.19
N PRO A 79 -22.90 4.15 -15.18
CA PRO A 79 -23.81 4.86 -14.30
C PRO A 79 -23.04 5.82 -13.39
N LYS A 80 -23.75 6.77 -12.78
CA LYS A 80 -23.18 7.67 -11.77
C LYS A 80 -22.56 6.86 -10.62
N GLY A 81 -21.27 7.06 -10.39
CA GLY A 81 -20.48 6.33 -9.40
C GLY A 81 -19.28 7.15 -8.93
N SER A 82 -18.16 6.50 -8.64
CA SER A 82 -16.90 7.20 -8.36
C SER A 82 -16.33 7.89 -9.61
N PRO A 83 -15.53 8.97 -9.46
CA PRO A 83 -14.93 9.68 -10.60
C PRO A 83 -14.08 8.75 -11.47
N LEU A 84 -14.15 8.94 -12.79
CA LEU A 84 -13.35 8.24 -13.78
C LEU A 84 -12.73 9.27 -14.74
N LEU A 85 -11.41 9.27 -14.85
CA LEU A 85 -10.69 9.92 -15.94
C LEU A 85 -10.18 8.85 -16.92
N LEU A 86 -10.56 8.96 -18.19
CA LEU A 86 -10.03 8.13 -19.27
C LEU A 86 -9.00 8.94 -20.08
N ASP A 87 -7.71 8.62 -19.95
CA ASP A 87 -6.59 9.24 -20.69
C ASP A 87 -6.17 8.35 -21.86
N VAL A 88 -6.48 8.75 -23.09
CA VAL A 88 -6.29 7.94 -24.31
C VAL A 88 -5.20 8.53 -25.19
N LYS A 89 -4.15 7.77 -25.51
CA LYS A 89 -3.10 8.25 -26.43
C LYS A 89 -3.54 8.17 -27.91
N GLY A 90 -4.47 7.29 -28.24
CA GLY A 90 -5.03 7.12 -29.58
C GLY A 90 -6.33 7.91 -29.82
N THR A 91 -7.22 7.37 -30.64
CA THR A 91 -8.55 7.94 -30.89
C THR A 91 -9.60 7.37 -29.94
N VAL A 92 -10.64 8.16 -29.66
CA VAL A 92 -11.82 7.74 -28.89
C VAL A 92 -13.02 7.67 -29.81
N THR A 93 -13.70 6.53 -29.90
CA THR A 93 -14.87 6.35 -30.78
C THR A 93 -16.02 5.67 -30.08
N PHE A 94 -17.15 6.36 -29.96
CA PHE A 94 -18.41 5.79 -29.52
C PHE A 94 -19.38 5.78 -30.70
N SER A 95 -19.73 4.60 -31.23
CA SER A 95 -20.42 4.48 -32.52
C SER A 95 -21.95 4.58 -32.43
N LYS A 96 -22.56 4.39 -31.26
CA LYS A 96 -23.98 4.68 -31.00
C LYS A 96 -24.37 4.48 -29.54
N ASP A 97 -25.43 5.15 -29.10
CA ASP A 97 -26.20 4.82 -27.89
C ASP A 97 -25.28 4.68 -26.65
N MET A 98 -24.67 5.78 -26.21
CA MET A 98 -23.78 5.80 -25.04
C MET A 98 -24.36 6.69 -23.93
N ASN A 99 -24.16 6.31 -22.66
CA ASN A 99 -24.49 7.13 -21.49
C ASN A 99 -23.45 6.88 -20.39
N ALA A 100 -22.52 7.82 -20.18
CA ALA A 100 -21.40 7.62 -19.27
C ALA A 100 -21.12 8.83 -18.38
N TYR A 101 -20.83 8.57 -17.09
CA TYR A 101 -20.28 9.53 -16.14
C TYR A 101 -18.75 9.38 -16.08
N MET A 102 -18.02 10.25 -16.77
CA MET A 102 -16.56 10.21 -16.86
C MET A 102 -15.99 11.44 -17.56
N ASP A 103 -14.76 11.80 -17.21
CA ASP A 103 -13.94 12.75 -17.95
C ASP A 103 -13.09 11.98 -18.96
N ILE A 104 -12.89 12.58 -20.14
CA ILE A 104 -12.13 11.95 -21.23
C ILE A 104 -11.05 12.91 -21.70
N GLN A 105 -9.81 12.48 -21.61
CA GLN A 105 -8.66 13.12 -22.24
C GLN A 105 -8.15 12.24 -23.38
N SER A 106 -7.82 12.82 -24.53
CA SER A 106 -7.25 12.11 -25.66
C SER A 106 -6.18 12.94 -26.35
N THR A 107 -5.06 12.33 -26.77
CA THR A 107 -4.14 13.02 -27.69
C THR A 107 -4.58 12.92 -29.16
N GLY A 108 -5.41 11.94 -29.51
CA GLY A 108 -6.03 11.81 -30.84
C GLY A 108 -7.46 12.34 -30.90
N SER A 109 -8.12 12.19 -32.05
CA SER A 109 -9.49 12.67 -32.24
C SER A 109 -10.54 11.87 -31.46
N MET A 110 -11.64 12.53 -31.10
CA MET A 110 -12.80 11.89 -30.47
C MET A 110 -14.02 11.95 -31.38
N THR A 111 -14.74 10.84 -31.52
CA THR A 111 -16.00 10.77 -32.27
C THR A 111 -17.09 10.13 -31.42
N PHE A 112 -18.11 10.92 -31.12
CA PHE A 112 -19.33 10.50 -30.45
C PHE A 112 -20.44 10.47 -31.50
N ALA A 113 -20.91 9.27 -31.85
CA ALA A 113 -21.95 9.08 -32.83
C ALA A 113 -23.36 9.29 -32.24
N LYS A 114 -24.40 8.84 -32.92
CA LYS A 114 -25.80 9.13 -32.57
C LYS A 114 -26.16 8.67 -31.15
N ASN A 115 -26.96 9.48 -30.43
CA ASN A 115 -27.52 9.15 -29.10
C ASN A 115 -26.45 8.96 -28.02
N THR A 116 -25.45 9.84 -27.98
CA THR A 116 -24.40 9.77 -26.96
C THR A 116 -24.67 10.80 -25.86
N ILE A 117 -24.60 10.38 -24.60
CA ILE A 117 -24.73 11.24 -23.42
C ILE A 117 -23.45 11.08 -22.59
N VAL A 118 -22.73 12.18 -22.38
CA VAL A 118 -21.56 12.21 -21.49
C VAL A 118 -21.85 13.19 -20.36
N HIS A 119 -21.58 12.77 -19.12
CA HIS A 119 -21.55 13.63 -17.94
C HIS A 119 -20.10 13.72 -17.47
N GLY A 120 -19.42 14.81 -17.82
CA GLY A 120 -17.99 15.01 -17.63
C GLY A 120 -17.32 15.71 -18.81
N ASP A 121 -16.07 16.09 -18.62
CA ASP A 121 -15.34 16.97 -19.52
C ASP A 121 -14.66 16.19 -20.66
N LEU A 122 -14.54 16.82 -21.83
CA LEU A 122 -13.89 16.26 -23.00
C LEU A 122 -12.68 17.11 -23.39
N ASN A 123 -11.48 16.52 -23.42
CA ASN A 123 -10.25 17.20 -23.82
C ASN A 123 -9.48 16.44 -24.90
N SER A 124 -9.49 16.94 -26.14
CA SER A 124 -8.85 16.32 -27.30
C SER A 124 -7.67 17.12 -27.83
N GLY A 125 -6.54 16.43 -28.02
CA GLY A 125 -5.35 16.91 -28.70
C GLY A 125 -5.52 17.12 -30.21
N ASP A 126 -6.65 16.69 -30.79
CA ASP A 126 -6.98 16.88 -32.21
C ASP A 126 -8.40 17.46 -32.35
N SER A 127 -9.32 16.77 -33.05
CA SER A 127 -10.69 17.22 -33.34
C SER A 127 -11.71 16.41 -32.52
N ILE A 128 -12.85 17.01 -32.20
CA ILE A 128 -14.01 16.35 -31.56
C ILE A 128 -15.21 16.43 -32.49
N THR A 129 -15.84 15.28 -32.78
CA THR A 129 -17.11 15.22 -33.52
C THR A 129 -18.19 14.61 -32.64
N ILE A 130 -19.24 15.39 -32.35
CA ILE A 130 -20.45 14.97 -31.65
C ILE A 130 -21.59 14.93 -32.66
N ASN A 131 -22.05 13.75 -33.05
CA ASN A 131 -23.12 13.58 -34.03
C ASN A 131 -24.51 13.77 -33.40
N LYS A 132 -25.54 13.69 -34.25
CA LYS A 132 -26.92 14.05 -33.93
C LYS A 132 -27.50 13.37 -32.67
N ASP A 133 -28.44 14.06 -32.04
CA ASP A 133 -29.20 13.58 -30.88
C ASP A 133 -28.32 13.24 -29.66
N SER A 134 -27.26 14.02 -29.40
CA SER A 134 -26.28 13.76 -28.33
C SER A 134 -26.15 14.91 -27.32
N LEU A 135 -25.85 14.61 -26.07
CA LEU A 135 -25.67 15.57 -24.99
C LEU A 135 -24.27 15.41 -24.39
N VAL A 136 -23.55 16.52 -24.22
CA VAL A 136 -22.38 16.58 -23.32
C VAL A 136 -22.73 17.53 -22.19
N ASP A 137 -22.72 17.00 -20.99
CA ASP A 137 -22.95 17.72 -19.74
C ASP A 137 -21.61 17.94 -19.04
N GLY A 138 -20.86 18.95 -19.49
CA GLY A 138 -19.46 19.22 -19.16
C GLY A 138 -18.80 20.12 -20.21
N ASP A 139 -17.53 20.47 -19.96
CA ASP A 139 -16.74 21.34 -20.83
C ASP A 139 -16.10 20.55 -21.99
N VAL A 140 -15.88 21.23 -23.13
CA VAL A 140 -15.34 20.59 -24.35
C VAL A 140 -14.16 21.36 -24.92
N PHE A 141 -12.97 20.79 -24.80
CA PHE A 141 -11.72 21.35 -25.32
C PHE A 141 -11.18 20.50 -26.47
N THR A 142 -10.91 21.12 -27.62
CA THR A 142 -10.29 20.47 -28.78
C THR A 142 -9.28 21.40 -29.43
N LYS A 143 -8.11 20.90 -29.82
CA LYS A 143 -7.10 21.74 -30.49
C LYS A 143 -7.52 22.20 -31.89
N ASN A 144 -8.30 21.38 -32.60
CA ASN A 144 -8.67 21.59 -33.99
C ASN A 144 -10.18 21.86 -34.16
N THR A 145 -10.91 20.93 -34.75
CA THR A 145 -12.33 21.16 -35.13
C THR A 145 -13.27 20.56 -34.10
N LEU A 146 -14.22 21.36 -33.59
CA LEU A 146 -15.40 20.89 -32.87
C LEU A 146 -16.59 20.81 -33.83
N LYS A 147 -17.03 19.62 -34.20
CA LYS A 147 -18.20 19.42 -35.06
C LYS A 147 -19.37 18.87 -34.27
N VAL A 148 -20.48 19.61 -34.21
CA VAL A 148 -21.69 19.20 -33.50
C VAL A 148 -22.87 19.01 -34.48
N GLY A 149 -23.52 17.86 -34.40
CA GLY A 149 -24.66 17.46 -35.21
C GLY A 149 -25.97 18.10 -34.75
N LYS A 150 -27.03 17.92 -35.56
CA LYS A 150 -28.37 18.44 -35.24
C LYS A 150 -28.93 17.80 -33.97
N ASN A 151 -29.71 18.55 -33.20
CA ASN A 151 -30.31 18.12 -31.92
C ASN A 151 -29.29 17.65 -30.88
N SER A 152 -28.07 18.16 -30.95
CA SER A 152 -27.05 17.91 -29.94
C SER A 152 -26.74 19.18 -29.16
N SER A 153 -26.41 19.03 -27.88
CA SER A 153 -26.12 20.15 -27.00
C SER A 153 -24.90 19.88 -26.12
N ILE A 154 -24.19 20.96 -25.81
CA ILE A 154 -23.10 20.99 -24.82
C ILE A 154 -23.57 21.97 -23.74
N SER A 155 -23.57 21.56 -22.46
CA SER A 155 -24.01 22.42 -21.35
C SER A 155 -22.90 23.31 -20.79
N GLY A 156 -21.63 22.89 -20.92
CA GLY A 156 -20.44 23.62 -20.45
C GLY A 156 -19.81 24.52 -21.51
N ASP A 157 -18.64 25.06 -21.16
CA ASP A 157 -17.84 25.92 -22.03
C ASP A 157 -17.12 25.07 -23.09
N CYS A 158 -16.82 25.64 -24.26
CA CYS A 158 -15.94 24.97 -25.20
C CYS A 158 -14.76 25.82 -25.66
N SER A 159 -13.75 25.09 -26.11
CA SER A 159 -12.66 25.65 -26.89
C SER A 159 -12.30 24.80 -28.10
N TYR A 160 -12.04 25.48 -29.20
CA TYR A 160 -11.81 24.90 -30.51
C TYR A 160 -11.11 25.92 -31.40
N ALA A 161 -10.38 25.43 -32.42
CA ALA A 161 -9.90 26.29 -33.50
C ALA A 161 -11.02 26.62 -34.49
N THR A 162 -11.84 25.63 -34.87
CA THR A 162 -12.99 25.83 -35.76
C THR A 162 -14.21 25.04 -35.28
N THR A 163 -15.42 25.52 -35.53
CA THR A 163 -16.65 24.81 -35.18
C THR A 163 -17.82 25.17 -36.09
N ASN A 164 -18.84 24.30 -36.13
CA ASN A 164 -20.16 24.59 -36.66
C ASN A 164 -21.23 24.78 -35.56
N TYR A 165 -20.82 24.89 -34.29
CA TYR A 165 -21.70 24.98 -33.12
C TYR A 165 -21.40 26.25 -32.33
N TYR A 166 -22.41 26.82 -31.69
CA TYR A 166 -22.22 28.00 -30.84
C TYR A 166 -22.31 27.59 -29.38
N CYS A 167 -21.16 27.52 -28.70
CA CYS A 167 -21.08 27.43 -27.25
C CYS A 167 -20.28 28.62 -26.69
N HIS A 168 -20.29 28.78 -25.36
CA HIS A 168 -19.44 29.77 -24.71
C HIS A 168 -17.97 29.45 -25.03
N LYS A 169 -17.27 30.40 -25.66
CA LYS A 169 -15.87 30.22 -26.05
C LYS A 169 -14.97 30.66 -24.91
N VAL A 170 -14.35 29.70 -24.20
CA VAL A 170 -13.22 29.99 -23.30
C VAL A 170 -11.94 29.51 -24.00
N PRO A 171 -10.94 30.37 -24.26
CA PRO A 171 -9.62 29.91 -24.69
C PRO A 171 -8.90 29.25 -23.50
N PRO A 172 -8.53 27.96 -23.52
CA PRO A 172 -7.75 27.35 -22.46
C PRO A 172 -6.29 27.80 -22.62
N PRO A 173 -5.63 28.20 -21.53
CA PRO A 173 -4.19 28.34 -21.52
C PRO A 173 -3.51 26.95 -21.64
N PRO A 174 -2.31 26.87 -22.22
CA PRO A 174 -1.53 25.64 -22.23
C PRO A 174 -1.27 25.12 -20.81
N ALA A 175 -1.32 23.80 -20.61
CA ALA A 175 -0.95 23.15 -19.36
C ALA A 175 0.48 23.58 -18.94
N GLY A 176 0.59 24.15 -17.74
CA GLY A 176 1.83 24.75 -17.23
C GLY A 176 1.97 26.27 -17.46
N SER A 177 0.87 26.99 -17.71
CA SER A 177 0.86 28.46 -17.76
C SER A 177 -0.11 29.06 -16.75
N VAL A 178 0.08 30.35 -16.42
CA VAL A 178 -0.86 31.12 -15.60
C VAL A 178 -2.11 31.40 -16.43
N ASP A 179 -3.28 31.03 -15.92
CA ASP A 179 -4.58 31.36 -16.51
C ASP A 179 -4.85 32.86 -16.39
N HIS A 180 -4.83 33.38 -15.15
CA HIS A 180 -4.92 34.81 -14.85
C HIS A 180 -4.29 35.16 -13.50
N PHE A 181 -4.19 36.46 -13.21
CA PHE A 181 -3.79 36.95 -11.90
C PHE A 181 -4.99 37.41 -11.08
N LEU A 182 -5.11 36.91 -9.84
CA LEU A 182 -6.01 37.48 -8.85
C LEU A 182 -5.25 38.55 -8.06
N VAL A 183 -5.70 39.80 -8.18
CA VAL A 183 -5.19 40.95 -7.43
C VAL A 183 -6.04 41.13 -6.17
N GLU A 184 -5.48 40.76 -5.03
CA GLU A 184 -6.10 40.88 -3.73
C GLU A 184 -5.63 42.16 -3.03
N HIS A 185 -6.58 42.93 -2.50
CA HIS A 185 -6.34 44.16 -1.74
C HIS A 185 -7.45 44.35 -0.68
N ASP A 186 -7.27 45.33 0.20
CA ASP A 186 -8.24 45.68 1.25
C ASP A 186 -9.34 46.66 0.79
N GLY A 187 -9.21 47.20 -0.42
CA GLY A 187 -10.16 48.14 -1.03
C GLY A 187 -9.97 49.59 -0.60
N THR A 188 -9.22 49.84 0.48
CA THR A 188 -8.95 51.19 0.97
C THR A 188 -7.57 51.32 1.57
N GLY A 189 -6.83 52.38 1.22
CA GLY A 189 -5.52 52.68 1.80
C GLY A 189 -5.43 54.11 2.30
N LEU A 190 -4.21 54.53 2.62
CA LEU A 190 -3.94 55.87 3.11
C LEU A 190 -3.14 56.67 2.09
N THR A 191 -3.49 57.93 1.85
CA THR A 191 -2.72 58.80 0.95
C THR A 191 -1.27 58.99 1.39
N CYS A 192 -0.96 58.66 2.66
CA CYS A 192 0.33 58.87 3.28
C CYS A 192 1.12 57.58 3.58
N SER A 193 0.55 56.41 3.23
CA SER A 193 1.21 55.10 3.37
C SER A 193 1.06 54.32 2.06
N PRO A 194 2.10 53.61 1.58
CA PRO A 194 1.95 52.72 0.43
C PRO A 194 0.90 51.63 0.70
N ALA A 195 0.12 51.27 -0.31
CA ALA A 195 -0.80 50.14 -0.25
C ALA A 195 -0.04 48.82 -0.55
N GLU A 196 -0.29 47.78 0.24
CA GLU A 196 0.18 46.43 -0.08
C GLU A 196 -0.88 45.69 -0.89
N VAL A 197 -0.48 45.15 -2.04
CA VAL A 197 -1.37 44.42 -2.95
C VAL A 197 -0.79 43.05 -3.20
N THR A 198 -1.53 41.99 -2.90
CA THR A 198 -1.08 40.61 -3.14
C THR A 198 -1.57 40.13 -4.49
N VAL A 199 -0.66 39.63 -5.32
CA VAL A 199 -0.98 39.12 -6.65
C VAL A 199 -0.76 37.62 -6.68
N TRP A 200 -1.83 36.86 -6.90
CA TRP A 200 -1.83 35.41 -6.98
C TRP A 200 -1.83 34.93 -8.43
N ALA A 201 -1.07 33.88 -8.73
CA ALA A 201 -1.09 33.22 -10.04
C ALA A 201 -2.12 32.08 -10.03
N CYS A 202 -3.21 32.24 -10.80
CA CYS A 202 -4.29 31.26 -10.87
C CYS A 202 -4.09 30.31 -12.05
N ALA A 203 -4.34 29.02 -11.81
CA ALA A 203 -4.33 27.93 -12.78
C ALA A 203 -5.71 27.70 -13.42
N GLY A 204 -6.74 28.39 -12.93
CA GLY A 204 -8.12 28.28 -13.39
C GLY A 204 -8.99 29.38 -12.78
N ALA A 205 -10.30 29.32 -13.00
CA ALA A 205 -11.26 30.36 -12.63
C ALA A 205 -11.20 30.73 -11.14
N SER A 206 -11.25 32.04 -10.85
CA SER A 206 -11.32 32.58 -9.49
C SER A 206 -12.75 32.91 -9.10
N SER A 207 -13.15 32.58 -7.87
CA SER A 207 -14.49 32.90 -7.34
C SER A 207 -14.43 33.31 -5.87
N GLY A 208 -15.10 34.42 -5.50
CA GLY A 208 -15.18 34.86 -4.10
C GLY A 208 -13.82 35.10 -3.41
N GLY A 209 -12.82 35.63 -4.14
CA GLY A 209 -11.48 35.88 -3.61
C GLY A 209 -10.58 34.65 -3.50
N THR A 210 -11.04 33.50 -3.99
CA THR A 210 -10.24 32.27 -4.06
C THR A 210 -9.62 32.10 -5.44
N CYS A 211 -8.37 31.65 -5.47
CA CYS A 211 -7.58 31.43 -6.67
C CYS A 211 -7.04 29.98 -6.63
N PRO A 212 -7.37 29.12 -7.59
CA PRO A 212 -6.71 27.82 -7.73
C PRO A 212 -5.24 28.04 -8.12
N THR A 213 -4.33 28.10 -7.14
CA THR A 213 -2.97 28.61 -7.38
C THR A 213 -2.09 27.67 -8.20
N THR A 214 -1.22 28.21 -9.05
CA THR A 214 -0.13 27.48 -9.71
C THR A 214 1.22 27.79 -9.06
N THR A 215 2.16 26.85 -9.11
CA THR A 215 3.55 27.03 -8.67
C THR A 215 4.51 27.25 -9.85
N VAL A 216 3.98 27.39 -11.07
CA VAL A 216 4.78 27.78 -12.24
C VAL A 216 5.18 29.24 -12.06
N GLY A 217 6.49 29.52 -12.11
CA GLY A 217 6.99 30.89 -11.97
C GLY A 217 6.42 31.82 -13.04
N ALA A 218 6.03 33.04 -12.65
CA ALA A 218 5.34 33.99 -13.50
C ALA A 218 5.81 35.42 -13.23
N SER A 219 5.72 36.30 -14.22
CA SER A 219 5.99 37.74 -14.05
C SER A 219 5.00 38.57 -14.87
N SER A 220 4.64 39.73 -14.33
CA SER A 220 3.80 40.71 -15.00
C SER A 220 4.02 42.09 -14.37
N THR A 221 3.18 43.06 -14.74
CA THR A 221 3.19 44.41 -14.16
C THR A 221 1.81 44.69 -13.60
N LEU A 222 1.74 45.04 -12.32
CA LEU A 222 0.54 45.60 -11.69
C LEU A 222 0.38 47.04 -12.20
N VAL A 223 -0.75 47.34 -12.83
CA VAL A 223 -1.10 48.68 -13.32
C VAL A 223 -2.11 49.33 -12.41
N VAL A 224 -1.91 50.62 -12.19
CA VAL A 224 -2.81 51.48 -11.41
C VAL A 224 -3.41 52.50 -12.37
N ALA A 225 -4.74 52.52 -12.48
CA ALA A 225 -5.45 53.38 -13.41
C ALA A 225 -6.46 54.30 -12.71
N ALA A 226 -6.58 55.53 -13.21
CA ALA A 226 -7.63 56.47 -12.81
C ALA A 226 -8.25 57.13 -14.05
N GLY A 227 -9.58 57.22 -14.10
CA GLY A 227 -10.29 57.79 -15.26
C GLY A 227 -10.00 57.11 -16.60
N GLY A 228 -9.58 55.83 -16.58
CA GLY A 228 -9.19 55.06 -17.77
C GLY A 228 -7.74 55.27 -18.24
N ALA A 229 -6.95 56.11 -17.58
CA ALA A 229 -5.53 56.29 -17.86
C ALA A 229 -4.67 55.57 -16.81
N THR A 230 -3.60 54.89 -17.26
CA THR A 230 -2.59 54.32 -16.36
C THR A 230 -1.76 55.44 -15.73
N ILE A 231 -1.78 55.52 -14.40
CA ILE A 231 -1.06 56.52 -13.60
C ILE A 231 0.11 55.92 -12.81
N GLY A 232 0.24 54.58 -12.77
CA GLY A 232 1.36 53.88 -12.15
C GLY A 232 1.49 52.45 -12.68
N SER A 233 2.72 51.92 -12.66
CA SER A 233 3.08 50.58 -13.14
C SER A 233 4.17 49.99 -12.26
N TYR A 234 3.92 48.82 -11.67
CA TYR A 234 4.81 48.18 -10.70
C TYR A 234 5.08 46.72 -11.13
N PRO A 235 6.30 46.39 -11.59
CA PRO A 235 6.61 45.02 -12.00
C PRO A 235 6.65 44.08 -10.80
N PHE A 236 6.21 42.84 -11.00
CA PHE A 236 6.30 41.79 -9.98
C PHE A 236 6.74 40.45 -10.60
N SER A 237 7.33 39.58 -9.78
CA SER A 237 7.67 38.22 -10.15
C SER A 237 7.30 37.24 -9.04
N ILE A 238 6.67 36.14 -9.44
CA ILE A 238 6.34 34.98 -8.63
C ILE A 238 7.35 33.90 -9.01
N ALA A 239 8.23 33.53 -8.08
CA ALA A 239 9.24 32.51 -8.35
C ALA A 239 8.60 31.11 -8.53
N ALA A 240 9.25 30.23 -9.29
CA ALA A 240 8.80 28.85 -9.39
C ALA A 240 8.81 28.19 -7.99
N GLY A 241 7.70 27.54 -7.64
CA GLY A 241 7.46 27.00 -6.29
C GLY A 241 6.66 27.94 -5.37
N GLN A 242 6.46 29.21 -5.74
CA GLN A 242 5.61 30.16 -5.02
C GLN A 242 4.28 30.37 -5.75
N THR A 243 3.26 30.81 -5.01
CA THR A 243 1.90 30.98 -5.53
C THR A 243 1.46 32.44 -5.67
N ASN A 244 2.16 33.37 -5.02
CA ASN A 244 1.85 34.80 -5.04
C ASN A 244 3.11 35.68 -4.89
N ALA A 245 2.92 36.98 -5.09
CA ALA A 245 3.87 38.03 -4.77
C ALA A 245 3.15 39.25 -4.18
N THR A 246 3.76 39.92 -3.21
CA THR A 246 3.25 41.20 -2.68
C THR A 246 3.91 42.36 -3.42
N VAL A 247 3.08 43.30 -3.87
CA VAL A 247 3.48 44.52 -4.57
C VAL A 247 3.15 45.71 -3.70
N ILE A 248 4.14 46.57 -3.49
CA ILE A 248 3.97 47.83 -2.76
C ILE A 248 3.61 48.94 -3.74
N VAL A 249 2.44 49.54 -3.56
CA VAL A 249 1.89 50.60 -4.41
C VAL A 249 1.90 51.93 -3.67
N PRO A 250 2.83 52.86 -3.98
CA PRO A 250 2.78 54.22 -3.48
C PRO A 250 1.50 54.96 -3.88
N TYR A 251 1.11 55.96 -3.09
CA TYR A 251 -0.01 56.84 -3.41
C TYR A 251 0.20 57.52 -4.78
N ALA A 252 -0.79 57.35 -5.66
CA ALA A 252 -0.71 57.82 -7.05
C ALA A 252 -1.32 59.22 -7.26
N GLY A 253 -1.45 60.05 -6.20
CA GLY A 253 -2.01 61.40 -6.30
C GLY A 253 -3.53 61.48 -6.49
N THR A 254 -4.21 60.34 -6.67
CA THR A 254 -5.65 60.23 -6.91
C THR A 254 -6.32 59.39 -5.83
N LYS A 255 -7.46 59.88 -5.30
CA LYS A 255 -8.16 59.21 -4.20
C LYS A 255 -8.80 57.87 -4.57
N THR A 256 -9.23 57.66 -5.82
CA THR A 256 -9.81 56.39 -6.26
C THR A 256 -9.08 55.90 -7.49
N VAL A 257 -8.55 54.68 -7.42
CA VAL A 257 -7.81 54.02 -8.49
C VAL A 257 -8.39 52.63 -8.75
N ASN A 258 -8.06 52.03 -9.89
CA ASN A 258 -8.33 50.63 -10.17
C ASN A 258 -7.03 49.88 -10.41
N PHE A 259 -6.91 48.68 -9.84
CA PHE A 259 -5.81 47.78 -10.12
C PHE A 259 -6.07 46.88 -11.34
N GLY A 260 -5.00 46.46 -11.99
CA GLY A 260 -5.00 45.60 -13.16
C GLY A 260 -3.65 44.94 -13.36
N THR A 261 -3.53 44.02 -14.31
CA THR A 261 -2.26 43.44 -14.76
C THR A 261 -2.10 43.58 -16.27
N THR A 262 -0.86 43.64 -16.74
CA THR A 262 -0.56 43.79 -18.18
C THR A 262 -0.58 42.47 -18.96
N ALA A 263 -0.54 41.32 -18.28
CA ALA A 263 -0.55 39.99 -18.88
C ALA A 263 -1.44 39.02 -18.06
N GLY A 264 -1.92 37.95 -18.71
CA GLY A 264 -2.73 36.89 -18.07
C GLY A 264 -4.19 37.25 -17.79
N GLY A 265 -4.60 38.51 -17.94
CA GLY A 265 -5.93 38.93 -17.47
C GLY A 265 -5.95 39.11 -15.94
N THR A 266 -6.92 39.88 -15.45
CA THR A 266 -7.00 40.27 -14.04
C THR A 266 -8.39 39.97 -13.49
N THR A 267 -8.41 39.28 -12.37
CA THR A 267 -9.55 39.31 -11.44
C THR A 267 -9.10 40.05 -10.18
N CYS A 268 -10.02 40.65 -9.46
CA CYS A 268 -9.69 41.36 -8.22
C CYS A 268 -10.58 40.90 -7.09
N TRP A 269 -10.09 41.08 -5.88
CA TRP A 269 -10.83 40.86 -4.66
C TRP A 269 -10.44 41.93 -3.65
N ASP A 270 -11.43 42.71 -3.20
CA ASP A 270 -11.24 43.79 -2.21
C ASP A 270 -11.42 43.30 -0.75
N GLY A 271 -11.49 41.98 -0.56
CA GLY A 271 -11.83 41.35 0.72
C GLY A 271 -13.33 41.04 0.89
N THR A 272 -14.20 41.69 0.10
CA THR A 272 -15.67 41.56 0.21
C THR A 272 -16.38 41.29 -1.13
N SER A 273 -15.83 41.78 -2.23
CA SER A 273 -16.41 41.75 -3.57
C SER A 273 -15.33 41.63 -4.64
N GLY A 274 -15.74 41.25 -5.86
CA GLY A 274 -14.86 41.13 -7.03
C GLY A 274 -14.42 42.46 -7.65
N SER A 275 -14.16 43.48 -6.83
CA SER A 275 -13.84 44.84 -7.25
C SER A 275 -12.33 45.05 -7.35
N CYS A 276 -11.87 45.71 -8.42
CA CYS A 276 -10.49 46.20 -8.56
C CYS A 276 -10.32 47.64 -8.03
N GLN A 277 -11.40 48.26 -7.56
CA GLN A 277 -11.38 49.63 -7.10
C GLN A 277 -10.70 49.73 -5.73
N PHE A 278 -9.80 50.69 -5.60
CA PHE A 278 -9.09 50.99 -4.37
C PHE A 278 -9.21 52.47 -4.04
N THR A 279 -9.52 52.80 -2.79
CA THR A 279 -9.73 54.19 -2.33
C THR A 279 -8.72 54.62 -1.28
N TYR A 280 -7.90 55.62 -1.60
CA TYR A 280 -7.00 56.28 -0.66
C TYR A 280 -7.73 57.34 0.18
N ASN A 281 -7.63 57.21 1.50
CA ASN A 281 -8.17 58.12 2.50
C ASN A 281 -7.06 58.98 3.13
N ASP A 282 -7.39 60.20 3.55
CA ASP A 282 -6.42 61.08 4.20
C ASP A 282 -6.17 60.66 5.67
N SER A 283 -6.94 59.73 6.23
CA SER A 283 -6.78 59.20 7.59
C SER A 283 -7.37 57.79 7.73
N GLY A 284 -6.79 56.98 8.61
CA GLY A 284 -7.29 55.63 8.89
C GLY A 284 -6.40 54.84 9.86
N PHE A 285 -6.75 53.58 10.05
CA PHE A 285 -5.99 52.64 10.88
C PHE A 285 -5.13 51.75 10.00
N ASP A 286 -3.84 51.66 10.32
CA ASP A 286 -2.89 50.77 9.67
C ASP A 286 -2.46 49.68 10.68
N PHE A 287 -2.82 48.43 10.40
CA PHE A 287 -2.47 47.28 11.23
C PHE A 287 -2.42 46.01 10.39
N ASN A 288 -1.56 45.08 10.80
CA ASN A 288 -1.44 43.77 10.17
C ASN A 288 -1.48 42.68 11.24
N VAL A 289 -2.50 41.81 11.18
CA VAL A 289 -2.60 40.66 12.07
C VAL A 289 -1.75 39.53 11.48
N PRO A 290 -0.75 38.99 12.21
CA PRO A 290 0.04 37.89 11.70
C PRO A 290 -0.74 36.58 11.65
N ASP A 291 -0.42 35.73 10.69
CA ASP A 291 -0.85 34.33 10.69
C ASP A 291 -0.34 33.62 11.95
N HIS A 292 -1.21 32.88 12.64
CA HIS A 292 -0.88 32.27 13.93
C HIS A 292 -1.63 30.98 14.21
N ALA A 293 -1.14 30.21 15.17
CA ALA A 293 -1.81 29.00 15.62
C ALA A 293 -3.08 29.34 16.41
N SER A 294 -4.14 28.58 16.18
CA SER A 294 -5.41 28.67 16.90
C SER A 294 -5.25 28.59 18.43
N ALA A 295 -6.06 29.39 19.12
CA ALA A 295 -6.04 29.61 20.57
C ALA A 295 -4.77 30.26 21.13
N THR A 296 -3.90 30.82 20.29
CA THR A 296 -2.82 31.73 20.73
C THR A 296 -3.29 33.20 20.69
N SER A 297 -2.54 34.10 21.33
CA SER A 297 -2.88 35.52 21.44
C SER A 297 -1.73 36.41 20.95
N PRO A 298 -1.42 36.46 19.63
CA PRO A 298 -0.43 37.40 19.11
C PRO A 298 -0.82 38.85 19.42
N LEU A 299 0.21 39.67 19.65
CA LEU A 299 0.06 41.13 19.73
C LEU A 299 0.07 41.73 18.33
N VAL A 300 -0.80 42.72 18.13
CA VAL A 300 -0.99 43.44 16.88
C VAL A 300 -0.80 44.92 17.16
N ASP A 301 0.13 45.51 16.41
CA ASP A 301 0.36 46.95 16.42
C ASP A 301 -0.63 47.62 15.46
N MET A 302 -1.29 48.67 15.92
CA MET A 302 -2.19 49.48 15.11
C MET A 302 -1.83 50.95 15.19
N TYR A 303 -1.63 51.56 14.04
CA TYR A 303 -1.29 52.96 13.89
C TYR A 303 -2.51 53.76 13.45
N ALA A 304 -2.92 54.74 14.26
CA ALA A 304 -3.93 55.72 13.88
C ALA A 304 -3.24 56.91 13.23
N VAL A 305 -3.34 57.03 11.92
CA VAL A 305 -2.56 57.99 11.13
C VAL A 305 -3.43 58.87 10.25
N SER A 306 -2.92 60.07 9.98
CA SER A 306 -3.52 61.04 9.08
C SER A 306 -2.46 61.74 8.23
N LYS A 307 -2.86 62.26 7.07
CA LYS A 307 -2.00 63.02 6.17
C LYS A 307 -1.54 64.31 6.85
N ALA A 308 -0.23 64.48 6.99
CA ALA A 308 0.34 65.71 7.51
C ALA A 308 0.03 66.91 6.58
N GLN A 309 -0.26 68.08 7.16
CA GLN A 309 -0.65 69.26 6.39
C GLN A 309 0.47 69.68 5.41
N GLY A 310 0.18 69.64 4.10
CA GLY A 310 1.14 70.01 3.05
C GLY A 310 2.23 68.97 2.77
N SER A 311 2.13 67.74 3.29
CA SER A 311 3.06 66.63 3.06
C SER A 311 2.31 65.35 2.71
N ASP A 312 2.98 64.40 2.05
CA ASP A 312 2.46 63.04 1.82
C ASP A 312 2.94 62.06 2.90
N THR A 313 3.44 62.55 4.03
CA THR A 313 3.86 61.74 5.19
C THR A 313 2.72 61.52 6.18
N CYS A 314 2.61 60.33 6.74
CA CYS A 314 1.67 60.07 7.83
C CYS A 314 2.15 60.71 9.13
N ALA A 315 1.23 61.35 9.84
CA ALA A 315 1.42 61.84 11.19
C ALA A 315 0.40 61.17 12.15
N PRO A 316 0.72 61.08 13.45
CA PRO A 316 -0.20 60.54 14.45
C PRO A 316 -1.55 61.28 14.42
N ALA A 317 -2.65 60.56 14.21
CA ALA A 317 -3.99 61.13 14.23
C ALA A 317 -4.60 61.14 15.63
N PHE A 318 -4.22 60.19 16.48
CA PHE A 318 -4.73 60.04 17.84
C PHE A 318 -3.61 59.94 18.87
N THR A 319 -3.93 60.41 20.08
CA THR A 319 -3.20 60.13 21.33
C THR A 319 -4.23 59.87 22.44
N GLY A 320 -3.86 59.08 23.44
CA GLY A 320 -4.74 58.70 24.55
C GLY A 320 -5.82 57.68 24.16
N ALA A 321 -6.81 57.51 25.04
CA ALA A 321 -7.88 56.55 24.87
C ALA A 321 -8.90 56.99 23.81
N LYS A 322 -9.20 56.12 22.83
CA LYS A 322 -10.19 56.33 21.77
C LYS A 322 -11.06 55.08 21.60
N PRO A 323 -12.39 55.24 21.40
CA PRO A 323 -13.25 54.12 21.08
C PRO A 323 -13.02 53.69 19.63
N VAL A 324 -12.62 52.45 19.39
CA VAL A 324 -12.47 51.86 18.05
C VAL A 324 -13.47 50.72 17.92
N THR A 325 -14.27 50.76 16.87
CA THR A 325 -15.28 49.76 16.58
C THR A 325 -14.71 48.72 15.63
N PHE A 326 -14.73 47.47 16.03
CA PHE A 326 -14.27 46.34 15.24
C PHE A 326 -15.43 45.51 14.70
N THR A 327 -15.26 44.96 13.50
CA THR A 327 -16.10 43.90 12.92
C THR A 327 -15.21 42.76 12.46
N CYS A 328 -15.73 41.55 12.49
CA CYS A 328 -15.06 40.38 11.93
C CYS A 328 -15.91 39.74 10.82
N ALA A 329 -15.27 39.22 9.79
CA ALA A 329 -15.89 38.42 8.75
C ALA A 329 -15.12 37.12 8.54
N TYR A 330 -15.86 36.07 8.18
CA TYR A 330 -15.28 34.83 7.71
C TYR A 330 -14.93 34.97 6.23
N VAL A 331 -13.67 34.71 5.88
CA VAL A 331 -13.22 34.68 4.48
C VAL A 331 -13.22 33.24 3.99
N ASP A 332 -12.62 32.31 4.74
CA ASP A 332 -12.64 30.88 4.43
C ASP A 332 -12.50 30.03 5.71
N PRO A 333 -13.49 29.20 6.11
CA PRO A 333 -14.75 28.89 5.42
C PRO A 333 -15.69 30.08 5.36
N ALA A 334 -16.48 30.23 4.29
CA ALA A 334 -17.43 31.35 4.12
C ALA A 334 -18.51 31.43 5.23
N THR A 335 -18.71 30.33 5.96
CA THR A 335 -19.56 30.25 7.15
C THR A 335 -18.89 29.38 8.20
N SER A 336 -19.09 29.68 9.49
CA SER A 336 -18.57 28.84 10.58
C SER A 336 -19.21 27.45 10.66
N ALA A 337 -18.51 26.51 11.30
CA ALA A 337 -19.09 25.23 11.69
C ALA A 337 -20.38 25.40 12.53
N PRO A 338 -21.37 24.49 12.41
CA PRO A 338 -22.60 24.51 13.22
C PRO A 338 -22.35 24.36 14.73
N ILE A 339 -21.23 23.75 15.11
CA ILE A 339 -20.88 23.43 16.49
C ILE A 339 -20.05 24.56 17.07
N GLY A 340 -20.69 25.73 17.22
CA GLY A 340 -20.21 26.89 17.98
C GLY A 340 -19.35 27.85 17.16
N SER A 341 -19.92 29.00 16.79
CA SER A 341 -19.16 30.17 16.36
C SER A 341 -18.24 30.60 17.50
N ARG A 342 -16.98 30.14 17.48
CA ARG A 342 -15.98 30.58 18.45
C ARG A 342 -15.75 32.07 18.22
N PRO A 343 -15.88 32.94 19.23
CA PRO A 343 -15.68 34.36 19.02
C PRO A 343 -14.20 34.64 18.76
N VAL A 344 -13.93 35.69 18.00
CA VAL A 344 -12.62 36.35 18.00
C VAL A 344 -12.57 37.24 19.23
N ILE A 345 -11.63 36.97 20.13
CA ILE A 345 -11.41 37.78 21.33
C ILE A 345 -10.37 38.84 21.01
N LEU A 346 -10.72 40.11 21.20
CA LEU A 346 -9.77 41.21 21.17
C LEU A 346 -9.53 41.72 22.57
N GLN A 347 -8.27 42.01 22.89
CA GLN A 347 -7.91 42.62 24.16
C GLN A 347 -6.95 43.78 23.97
N SER A 348 -7.26 44.94 24.56
CA SER A 348 -6.38 46.11 24.63
C SER A 348 -6.31 46.58 26.07
N GLY A 349 -5.13 46.43 26.70
CA GLY A 349 -4.98 46.61 28.14
C GLY A 349 -5.92 45.68 28.93
N SER A 350 -6.80 46.28 29.74
CA SER A 350 -7.84 45.57 30.52
C SER A 350 -9.18 45.44 29.79
N SER A 351 -9.34 46.06 28.62
CA SER A 351 -10.58 45.97 27.84
C SER A 351 -10.57 44.69 27.01
N ILE A 352 -11.62 43.88 27.13
CA ILE A 352 -11.80 42.63 26.38
C ILE A 352 -13.16 42.68 25.68
N VAL A 353 -13.18 42.37 24.39
CA VAL A 353 -14.42 42.23 23.60
C VAL A 353 -14.43 40.91 22.85
N SER A 354 -15.63 40.34 22.67
CA SER A 354 -15.86 39.12 21.91
C SER A 354 -16.60 39.45 20.63
N LEU A 355 -15.96 39.26 19.49
CA LEU A 355 -16.56 39.45 18.17
C LEU A 355 -17.06 38.14 17.61
N THR A 356 -18.32 38.13 17.18
CA THR A 356 -18.84 37.07 16.34
C THR A 356 -18.59 37.47 14.89
N CYS A 357 -17.83 36.68 14.13
CA CYS A 357 -17.58 36.96 12.71
C CYS A 357 -18.88 36.82 11.90
N GLY A 358 -19.21 37.82 11.09
CA GLY A 358 -20.53 37.98 10.46
C GLY A 358 -21.61 38.54 11.40
N GLY A 359 -21.26 38.88 12.64
CA GLY A 359 -22.15 39.46 13.65
C GLY A 359 -22.06 40.99 13.75
N GLY A 360 -22.62 41.53 14.84
CA GLY A 360 -22.61 42.97 15.10
C GLY A 360 -21.23 43.51 15.53
N ALA A 361 -20.99 44.77 15.18
CA ALA A 361 -19.76 45.48 15.53
C ALA A 361 -19.59 45.65 17.05
N GLN A 362 -18.34 45.61 17.53
CA GLN A 362 -18.00 45.77 18.95
C GLN A 362 -17.00 46.91 19.14
N THR A 363 -17.24 47.77 20.12
CA THR A 363 -16.33 48.88 20.43
C THR A 363 -15.39 48.53 21.56
N ILE A 364 -14.09 48.71 21.35
CA ILE A 364 -13.04 48.58 22.37
C ILE A 364 -12.35 49.93 22.57
N SER A 365 -12.00 50.24 23.83
CA SER A 365 -11.19 51.42 24.14
C SER A 365 -9.72 51.12 23.87
N MET A 366 -9.20 51.66 22.76
CA MET A 366 -7.79 51.59 22.37
C MET A 366 -7.03 52.77 22.96
N THR A 367 -5.82 52.57 23.47
CA THR A 367 -4.94 53.67 23.89
C THR A 367 -3.83 53.84 22.88
N PHE A 368 -3.67 55.07 22.36
CA PHE A 368 -2.62 55.43 21.41
C PHE A 368 -1.55 56.28 22.10
N ASP A 369 -0.28 55.99 21.83
CA ASP A 369 0.85 56.78 22.32
C ASP A 369 1.07 58.06 21.49
N SER A 370 2.19 58.77 21.72
CA SER A 370 2.53 60.00 21.00
C SER A 370 2.80 59.79 19.51
N ASP A 371 3.12 58.57 19.09
CA ASP A 371 3.36 58.19 17.71
C ASP A 371 2.07 57.68 17.03
N GLY A 372 0.93 57.74 17.75
CA GLY A 372 -0.34 57.23 17.26
C GLY A 372 -0.38 55.72 17.20
N LYS A 373 0.53 55.03 17.89
CA LYS A 373 0.58 53.57 17.97
C LYS A 373 -0.26 53.09 19.15
N GLY A 374 -1.17 52.18 18.88
CA GLY A 374 -1.90 51.38 19.86
C GLY A 374 -1.60 49.91 19.67
N GLN A 375 -1.91 49.10 20.68
CA GLN A 375 -1.70 47.66 20.63
C GLN A 375 -2.92 46.91 21.15
N PHE A 376 -3.20 45.77 20.54
CA PHE A 376 -4.23 44.82 20.99
C PHE A 376 -3.78 43.39 20.69
N SER A 377 -4.34 42.40 21.36
CA SER A 377 -4.16 40.99 21.00
C SER A 377 -5.39 40.42 20.34
N VAL A 378 -5.20 39.50 19.41
CA VAL A 378 -6.27 38.73 18.75
C VAL A 378 -6.17 37.28 19.20
N ASN A 379 -7.28 36.66 19.63
CA ASN A 379 -7.34 35.22 19.88
C ASN A 379 -8.55 34.63 19.16
N TYR A 380 -8.31 33.59 18.38
CA TYR A 380 -9.36 32.81 17.75
C TYR A 380 -9.10 31.33 18.00
N ALA A 381 -10.06 30.66 18.62
CA ALA A 381 -9.86 29.30 19.11
C ALA A 381 -10.11 28.22 18.05
N ASP A 382 -10.66 28.56 16.89
CA ASP A 382 -10.85 27.67 15.74
C ASP A 382 -9.88 28.04 14.61
N VAL A 383 -10.10 27.52 13.41
CA VAL A 383 -9.23 27.71 12.24
C VAL A 383 -9.97 28.35 11.07
N GLY A 384 -9.20 28.89 10.13
CA GLY A 384 -9.69 29.51 8.91
C GLY A 384 -9.02 30.84 8.62
N ARG A 385 -9.38 31.44 7.49
CA ARG A 385 -9.03 32.80 7.10
C ARG A 385 -10.14 33.76 7.53
N LEU A 386 -9.77 34.79 8.26
CA LEU A 386 -10.66 35.81 8.80
C LEU A 386 -10.25 37.19 8.30
N GLN A 387 -11.21 38.12 8.28
CA GLN A 387 -10.95 39.54 8.08
C GLN A 387 -11.42 40.31 9.31
N LEU A 388 -10.54 41.15 9.84
CA LEU A 388 -10.84 42.09 10.92
C LEU A 388 -10.85 43.51 10.36
N ALA A 389 -11.92 44.26 10.59
CA ALA A 389 -12.01 45.66 10.21
C ALA A 389 -12.20 46.54 11.45
N ALA A 390 -11.58 47.71 11.45
CA ALA A 390 -11.59 48.71 12.50
C ALA A 390 -12.15 50.02 11.94
N ALA A 391 -12.99 50.71 12.73
CA ALA A 391 -13.63 51.95 12.34
C ALA A 391 -13.73 52.93 13.53
N HIS A 392 -13.55 54.21 13.24
CA HIS A 392 -13.84 55.32 14.15
C HIS A 392 -14.63 56.39 13.39
N ALA A 393 -15.95 56.26 13.41
CA ALA A 393 -16.88 57.11 12.67
C ALA A 393 -16.68 58.62 12.89
N PRO A 394 -16.43 59.15 14.11
CA PRO A 394 -16.26 60.59 14.31
C PRO A 394 -15.12 61.23 13.51
N ALA A 395 -14.08 60.46 13.19
CA ALA A 395 -12.94 60.93 12.38
C ALA A 395 -12.91 60.30 10.98
N ASN A 396 -13.96 59.56 10.59
CA ASN A 396 -14.03 58.82 9.34
C ASN A 396 -12.77 57.95 9.07
N MET A 397 -12.25 57.30 10.12
CA MET A 397 -11.07 56.44 10.03
C MET A 397 -11.51 54.99 9.92
N ASN A 398 -11.00 54.28 8.93
CA ASN A 398 -11.20 52.85 8.74
C ASN A 398 -9.85 52.16 8.53
N GLY A 399 -9.81 50.85 8.73
CA GLY A 399 -8.68 49.97 8.40
C GLY A 399 -9.10 48.52 8.48
N SER A 400 -8.41 47.63 7.79
CA SER A 400 -8.71 46.20 7.81
C SER A 400 -7.47 45.34 7.61
N SER A 401 -7.51 44.12 8.13
CA SER A 401 -6.47 43.12 7.94
C SER A 401 -7.09 41.73 7.81
N SER A 402 -6.57 40.95 6.85
CA SER A 402 -6.95 39.54 6.63
C SER A 402 -5.81 38.63 7.08
N PHE A 403 -6.12 37.56 7.81
CA PHE A 403 -5.12 36.66 8.39
C PHE A 403 -5.64 35.24 8.51
N THR A 404 -4.71 34.28 8.58
CA THR A 404 -4.99 32.85 8.68
C THR A 404 -4.69 32.34 10.09
N VAL A 405 -5.66 31.61 10.66
CA VAL A 405 -5.50 30.90 11.92
C VAL A 405 -5.45 29.40 11.64
N TYR A 406 -4.31 28.76 11.90
CA TYR A 406 -4.09 27.34 11.58
C TYR A 406 -4.18 26.43 12.81
N PRO A 407 -4.49 25.12 12.66
CA PRO A 407 -4.44 24.19 13.78
C PRO A 407 -3.02 24.11 14.33
N ARG A 408 -2.88 23.90 15.64
CA ARG A 408 -1.56 23.75 16.25
C ARG A 408 -0.88 22.43 15.86
N LYS A 409 -1.66 21.34 15.83
CA LYS A 409 -1.19 19.98 15.57
C LYS A 409 -2.34 19.05 15.19
N PHE A 410 -2.00 17.87 14.67
CA PHE A 410 -2.92 16.73 14.65
C PHE A 410 -2.74 15.83 15.87
N ALA A 411 -3.81 15.17 16.29
CA ALA A 411 -3.75 13.96 17.08
C ALA A 411 -4.17 12.77 16.21
N VAL A 412 -3.37 11.70 16.24
CA VAL A 412 -3.63 10.46 15.51
C VAL A 412 -3.88 9.34 16.51
N ALA A 413 -4.98 8.61 16.37
CA ALA A 413 -5.33 7.56 17.31
C ALA A 413 -5.85 6.29 16.62
N SER A 414 -5.41 5.14 17.11
CA SER A 414 -6.01 3.84 16.79
C SER A 414 -7.34 3.68 17.55
N PRO A 415 -8.42 3.21 16.91
CA PRO A 415 -9.68 2.89 17.61
C PRO A 415 -9.53 1.68 18.54
N THR A 416 -8.53 0.82 18.31
CA THR A 416 -8.19 -0.32 19.15
C THR A 416 -6.69 -0.31 19.47
N PRO A 417 -6.25 0.48 20.46
CA PRO A 417 -4.86 0.56 20.86
C PRO A 417 -4.28 -0.82 21.21
N GLY A 418 -3.09 -1.14 20.70
CA GLY A 418 -2.42 -2.42 20.94
C GLY A 418 -3.04 -3.64 20.25
N ALA A 419 -3.95 -3.43 19.29
CA ALA A 419 -4.50 -4.52 18.49
C ALA A 419 -3.40 -5.28 17.74
N LEU A 420 -3.50 -6.61 17.77
CA LEU A 420 -2.66 -7.50 16.97
C LEU A 420 -3.18 -7.50 15.53
N ILE A 421 -2.42 -6.92 14.61
CA ILE A 421 -2.82 -6.74 13.20
C ILE A 421 -1.96 -7.68 12.35
N ALA A 422 -2.53 -8.34 11.34
CA ALA A 422 -1.72 -9.10 10.40
C ALA A 422 -1.04 -8.16 9.39
N ALA A 423 0.21 -8.45 9.04
CA ALA A 423 1.00 -7.69 8.08
C ALA A 423 0.29 -7.72 6.72
N GLY A 424 -0.02 -6.53 6.19
CA GLY A 424 -0.77 -6.32 4.96
C GLY A 424 -2.29 -6.22 5.15
N ASP A 425 -2.83 -6.49 6.34
CA ASP A 425 -4.25 -6.26 6.62
C ASP A 425 -4.58 -4.78 6.80
N ASN A 426 -5.85 -4.46 6.54
CA ASN A 426 -6.38 -3.13 6.74
C ASN A 426 -6.51 -2.80 8.23
N PHE A 427 -6.09 -1.59 8.60
CA PHE A 427 -6.44 -0.98 9.87
C PHE A 427 -7.01 0.43 9.68
N SER A 428 -7.70 0.90 10.71
CA SER A 428 -8.31 2.22 10.74
C SER A 428 -7.70 3.08 11.84
N LEU A 429 -7.82 4.39 11.69
CA LEU A 429 -7.37 5.39 12.64
C LEU A 429 -8.22 6.65 12.53
N THR A 430 -8.10 7.52 13.52
CA THR A 430 -8.71 8.85 13.49
C THR A 430 -7.62 9.92 13.49
N VAL A 431 -7.87 11.00 12.77
CA VAL A 431 -7.06 12.21 12.74
C VAL A 431 -7.91 13.36 13.24
N THR A 432 -7.44 14.07 14.25
CA THR A 432 -8.16 15.21 14.86
C THR A 432 -7.30 16.45 14.77
N ALA A 433 -7.83 17.54 14.21
CA ALA A 433 -7.18 18.84 14.19
C ALA A 433 -7.37 19.53 15.56
N LEU A 434 -6.28 19.93 16.20
CA LEU A 434 -6.28 20.50 17.55
C LEU A 434 -5.67 21.90 17.58
N ASN A 435 -6.25 22.78 18.39
CA ASN A 435 -5.69 24.08 18.74
C ASN A 435 -4.61 23.99 19.83
N ASP A 436 -3.98 25.11 20.17
CA ASP A 436 -2.88 25.15 21.16
C ASP A 436 -3.32 24.74 22.57
N ALA A 437 -4.61 24.91 22.90
CA ALA A 437 -5.22 24.43 24.14
C ALA A 437 -5.63 22.93 24.11
N GLY A 438 -5.31 22.19 23.04
CA GLY A 438 -5.63 20.78 22.88
C GLY A 438 -7.12 20.49 22.65
N LYS A 439 -7.88 21.46 22.16
CA LYS A 439 -9.30 21.30 21.79
C LYS A 439 -9.44 21.17 20.28
N VAL A 440 -10.46 20.43 19.85
CA VAL A 440 -10.79 20.26 18.43
C VAL A 440 -11.09 21.61 17.78
N THR A 441 -10.71 21.74 16.50
CA THR A 441 -10.98 22.91 15.65
C THR A 441 -12.05 22.54 14.59
N PRO A 442 -13.35 22.71 14.90
CA PRO A 442 -14.46 22.31 14.02
C PRO A 442 -14.44 22.86 12.61
N ASN A 443 -13.86 24.03 12.38
CA ASN A 443 -13.78 24.62 11.04
C ASN A 443 -12.85 23.85 10.10
N TYR A 444 -11.91 23.06 10.62
CA TYR A 444 -10.98 22.30 9.79
C TYR A 444 -11.75 21.27 8.93
N GLY A 445 -11.68 21.43 7.61
CA GLY A 445 -12.42 20.62 6.63
C GLY A 445 -13.67 21.28 6.05
N LEU A 446 -14.03 22.48 6.51
CA LEU A 446 -15.14 23.29 5.98
C LEU A 446 -14.70 24.34 4.97
N GLU A 447 -13.39 24.48 4.74
CA GLU A 447 -12.83 25.45 3.81
C GLU A 447 -13.34 25.23 2.39
N SER A 448 -13.37 26.30 1.60
CA SER A 448 -13.79 26.33 0.19
C SER A 448 -13.08 25.24 -0.61
N SER A 449 -11.76 25.14 -0.44
CA SER A 449 -10.96 23.96 -0.74
C SER A 449 -10.70 23.20 0.55
N LYS A 450 -11.49 22.14 0.76
CA LYS A 450 -11.49 21.35 2.00
C LYS A 450 -10.09 20.88 2.36
N GLN A 451 -9.62 21.29 3.54
CA GLN A 451 -8.29 20.92 4.00
C GLN A 451 -8.25 19.45 4.43
N SER A 452 -7.10 18.80 4.21
CA SER A 452 -6.88 17.38 4.51
C SER A 452 -5.46 17.16 5.06
N ALA A 453 -5.12 15.92 5.39
CA ALA A 453 -3.79 15.53 5.83
C ALA A 453 -3.29 14.31 5.04
N VAL A 454 -2.00 14.29 4.74
CA VAL A 454 -1.31 13.13 4.19
C VAL A 454 -0.83 12.26 5.35
N LEU A 455 -1.00 10.95 5.22
CA LEU A 455 -0.56 9.98 6.21
C LEU A 455 0.75 9.33 5.79
N SER A 456 1.68 9.20 6.73
CA SER A 456 2.87 8.38 6.61
C SER A 456 3.04 7.50 7.85
N PHE A 457 3.97 6.55 7.80
CA PHE A 457 4.23 5.62 8.90
C PHE A 457 5.71 5.62 9.23
N SER A 458 6.01 5.57 10.52
CA SER A 458 7.36 5.47 11.06
C SER A 458 7.48 4.17 11.86
N ARG A 459 8.37 3.27 11.44
CA ARG A 459 8.67 2.03 12.17
C ARG A 459 9.34 2.36 13.50
N CYS A 460 8.85 1.73 14.58
CA CYS A 460 9.50 1.79 15.89
C CYS A 460 10.37 0.56 16.14
N GLN A 461 9.81 -0.64 15.90
CA GLN A 461 10.44 -1.92 16.23
C GLN A 461 10.08 -2.98 15.18
N PRO A 462 10.95 -3.96 14.89
CA PRO A 462 12.32 -4.07 15.41
C PRO A 462 13.19 -2.93 14.90
N SER A 463 14.14 -2.45 15.71
CA SER A 463 14.90 -1.22 15.42
C SER A 463 15.89 -1.38 14.27
N ASP A 464 16.41 -2.59 14.10
CA ASP A 464 17.31 -3.02 13.02
C ASP A 464 16.61 -3.73 11.87
N GLY A 465 15.28 -3.76 11.89
CA GLY A 465 14.48 -4.36 10.82
C GLY A 465 14.40 -3.51 9.56
N GLU A 466 13.87 -4.13 8.52
CA GLU A 466 13.56 -3.47 7.26
C GLU A 466 12.33 -2.57 7.41
N ASP A 467 12.34 -1.44 6.68
CA ASP A 467 11.15 -0.62 6.53
C ASP A 467 10.18 -1.35 5.59
N GLY A 468 9.00 -1.69 6.11
CA GLY A 468 7.88 -2.14 5.29
C GLY A 468 7.33 -1.01 4.41
N VAL A 469 6.39 -1.37 3.55
CA VAL A 469 5.62 -0.46 2.72
C VAL A 469 4.35 -0.06 3.45
N PHE A 470 4.28 1.21 3.83
CA PHE A 470 3.02 1.82 4.28
C PHE A 470 2.19 2.25 3.07
N THR A 471 1.02 1.64 2.92
CA THR A 471 0.01 2.11 1.97
C THR A 471 -1.04 2.90 2.75
N PRO A 472 -1.04 4.25 2.67
CA PRO A 472 -2.04 5.06 3.34
C PRO A 472 -3.42 4.72 2.80
N GLY A 473 -4.38 4.54 3.70
CA GLY A 473 -5.78 4.35 3.35
C GLY A 473 -6.44 5.66 2.93
N THR A 474 -7.74 5.59 2.64
CA THR A 474 -8.51 6.81 2.40
C THR A 474 -8.78 7.52 3.72
N LEU A 475 -8.20 8.71 3.89
CA LEU A 475 -8.60 9.65 4.93
C LEU A 475 -9.91 10.32 4.48
N GLY A 476 -10.99 10.10 5.23
CA GLY A 476 -12.29 10.73 4.94
C GLY A 476 -12.24 12.25 5.11
N ALA A 477 -13.30 12.92 4.66
CA ALA A 477 -13.46 14.35 4.92
C ALA A 477 -13.49 14.62 6.43
N PHE A 478 -12.82 15.68 6.85
CA PHE A 478 -12.94 16.16 8.23
C PHE A 478 -14.36 16.68 8.45
N LYS A 479 -14.99 16.18 9.50
CA LYS A 479 -16.27 16.64 10.01
C LYS A 479 -16.08 17.04 11.46
N ASP A 480 -16.42 18.28 11.79
CA ASP A 480 -16.23 18.85 13.12
C ASP A 480 -14.77 18.72 13.61
N GLY A 481 -13.80 18.92 12.69
CA GLY A 481 -12.36 18.83 12.97
C GLY A 481 -11.80 17.41 13.13
N VAL A 482 -12.59 16.36 12.84
CA VAL A 482 -12.18 14.95 12.94
C VAL A 482 -12.39 14.22 11.61
N ALA A 483 -11.40 13.45 11.17
CA ALA A 483 -11.50 12.53 10.05
C ALA A 483 -11.14 11.10 10.48
N THR A 484 -11.76 10.12 9.83
CA THR A 484 -11.40 8.70 9.98
C THR A 484 -10.67 8.25 8.72
N ALA A 485 -9.55 7.57 8.89
CA ALA A 485 -8.88 6.87 7.80
C ALA A 485 -9.15 5.37 7.89
N THR A 486 -9.51 4.77 6.76
CA THR A 486 -9.77 3.34 6.62
C THR A 486 -8.97 2.75 5.48
N GLY A 487 -8.59 1.48 5.59
CA GLY A 487 -7.83 0.80 4.54
C GLY A 487 -6.33 1.08 4.57
N ASN A 488 -5.81 1.59 5.69
CA ASN A 488 -4.37 1.74 5.89
C ASN A 488 -3.75 0.35 5.99
N ARG A 489 -2.59 0.14 5.37
CA ARG A 489 -1.87 -1.13 5.42
C ARG A 489 -0.40 -0.90 5.71
N TRP A 490 0.15 -1.79 6.53
CA TRP A 490 1.58 -1.94 6.76
C TRP A 490 1.92 -3.40 6.51
N ASP A 491 2.83 -3.67 5.58
CA ASP A 491 3.04 -5.01 5.01
C ASP A 491 4.13 -5.84 5.70
N GLU A 492 4.69 -5.33 6.80
CA GLU A 492 5.80 -5.95 7.50
C GLU A 492 5.50 -6.16 9.00
N VAL A 493 6.18 -7.13 9.62
CA VAL A 493 6.09 -7.40 11.05
C VAL A 493 6.77 -6.28 11.85
N GLY A 494 6.18 -5.89 12.98
CA GLY A 494 6.75 -4.80 13.77
C GLY A 494 5.75 -4.00 14.59
N THR A 495 6.17 -2.82 15.01
CA THR A 495 5.31 -1.74 15.56
C THR A 495 5.72 -0.43 14.94
N GLY A 496 4.82 0.55 14.92
CA GLY A 496 5.12 1.87 14.41
C GLY A 496 4.08 2.92 14.80
N ASP A 497 4.32 4.14 14.37
CA ASP A 497 3.44 5.28 14.56
C ASP A 497 3.03 5.88 13.22
N VAL A 498 1.77 6.30 13.11
CA VAL A 498 1.26 7.02 11.94
C VAL A 498 1.43 8.52 12.17
N ILE A 499 1.93 9.21 11.16
CA ILE A 499 2.12 10.66 11.14
C ILE A 499 1.12 11.26 10.16
N ALA A 500 0.41 12.31 10.58
CA ALA A 500 -0.49 13.09 9.75
C ALA A 500 0.13 14.48 9.50
N THR A 501 0.15 14.91 8.25
CA THR A 501 0.75 16.20 7.84
C THR A 501 -0.16 16.94 6.87
N ASN A 502 -0.49 18.19 7.20
CA ASN A 502 -0.92 19.21 6.23
C ASN A 502 0.28 20.13 6.02
N PRO A 503 0.90 20.16 4.82
CA PRO A 503 2.14 20.90 4.59
C PRO A 503 1.98 22.42 4.66
N SER A 504 0.78 22.94 4.39
CA SER A 504 0.49 24.38 4.45
C SER A 504 -1.01 24.60 4.52
N TYR A 505 -1.53 24.90 5.71
CA TYR A 505 -2.95 25.19 5.89
C TYR A 505 -3.30 26.54 5.24
N LEU A 506 -4.21 26.54 4.27
CA LEU A 506 -4.65 27.73 3.51
C LEU A 506 -3.47 28.59 2.98
N SER A 507 -2.38 27.95 2.56
CA SER A 507 -1.18 28.63 2.05
C SER A 507 -0.47 29.55 3.07
N SER A 508 -0.72 29.40 4.37
CA SER A 508 -0.03 30.14 5.45
C SER A 508 1.49 29.88 5.52
N GLY A 509 1.99 28.87 4.80
CA GLY A 509 3.39 28.46 4.84
C GLY A 509 3.77 27.71 6.11
N GLN A 510 2.80 27.41 6.98
CA GLN A 510 3.00 26.70 8.24
C GLN A 510 2.51 25.26 8.16
N PRO A 511 3.38 24.25 8.35
CA PRO A 511 2.96 22.85 8.35
C PRO A 511 2.26 22.49 9.67
N VAL A 512 1.13 21.81 9.56
CA VAL A 512 0.43 21.19 10.69
C VAL A 512 0.78 19.71 10.69
N THR A 513 1.42 19.24 11.76
CA THR A 513 1.83 17.84 11.90
C THR A 513 1.31 17.22 13.19
N GLY A 514 1.23 15.90 13.22
CA GLY A 514 0.90 15.14 14.43
C GLY A 514 1.24 13.68 14.25
N SER A 515 1.50 12.98 15.35
CA SER A 515 1.83 11.55 15.34
C SER A 515 0.94 10.81 16.33
N SER A 516 0.78 9.50 16.14
CA SER A 516 0.20 8.62 17.15
C SER A 516 1.13 8.35 18.32
N SER A 517 2.39 8.80 18.24
CA SER A 517 3.37 8.64 19.31
C SER A 517 2.89 9.35 20.58
N THR A 518 2.78 8.59 21.67
CA THR A 518 2.55 9.15 23.01
C THR A 518 3.85 9.47 23.75
N ALA A 519 5.01 9.21 23.14
CA ALA A 519 6.31 9.48 23.73
C ALA A 519 6.66 10.97 23.62
N ALA A 520 7.35 11.51 24.64
CA ALA A 520 7.84 12.89 24.60
C ALA A 520 8.91 13.10 23.51
N SER A 521 9.63 12.04 23.14
CA SER A 521 10.53 11.97 22.00
C SER A 521 10.60 10.54 21.46
N GLY A 522 10.75 10.39 20.15
CA GLY A 522 10.83 9.08 19.49
C GLY A 522 9.46 8.43 19.22
N CYS A 523 9.50 7.12 19.04
CA CYS A 523 8.41 6.29 18.55
C CYS A 523 7.83 5.47 19.73
N SER A 524 6.51 5.46 19.90
CA SER A 524 5.81 4.74 20.96
C SER A 524 5.23 3.40 20.51
N GLY A 525 5.08 3.21 19.20
CA GLY A 525 4.56 1.97 18.60
C GLY A 525 3.07 1.81 18.80
N ALA A 526 2.30 2.90 18.68
CA ALA A 526 0.87 2.90 18.93
C ALA A 526 0.09 1.98 17.97
N PHE A 527 0.66 1.70 16.79
CA PHE A 527 0.16 0.71 15.83
C PHE A 527 1.01 -0.56 15.85
N GLY A 528 0.30 -1.68 15.93
CA GLY A 528 0.88 -3.01 16.09
C GLY A 528 0.75 -3.53 17.54
N ARG A 529 1.30 -4.70 17.85
CA ARG A 529 2.22 -5.50 17.02
C ARG A 529 1.57 -6.01 15.72
N PHE A 530 2.24 -5.75 14.60
CA PHE A 530 1.98 -6.43 13.34
C PHE A 530 2.63 -7.81 13.37
N ARG A 531 1.86 -8.86 13.11
CA ARG A 531 2.30 -10.26 13.00
C ARG A 531 2.23 -10.73 11.54
N PRO A 532 2.84 -11.85 11.14
CA PRO A 532 2.62 -12.36 9.78
C PRO A 532 1.13 -12.63 9.56
N HIS A 533 0.67 -12.48 8.32
CA HIS A 533 -0.71 -12.82 7.96
C HIS A 533 -0.94 -14.33 8.06
N HIS A 534 0.01 -15.11 7.56
CA HIS A 534 -0.07 -16.56 7.51
C HIS A 534 1.32 -17.21 7.42
N PHE A 535 1.34 -18.53 7.53
CA PHE A 535 2.52 -19.34 7.25
C PHE A 535 2.35 -20.14 5.95
N GLU A 536 3.46 -20.48 5.31
CA GLU A 536 3.52 -21.56 4.33
C GLU A 536 4.43 -22.67 4.86
N THR A 537 4.13 -23.92 4.51
CA THR A 537 4.95 -25.07 4.90
C THR A 537 5.39 -25.88 3.68
N ILE A 538 6.68 -26.17 3.61
CA ILE A 538 7.31 -26.90 2.51
C ILE A 538 8.15 -28.04 3.09
N PRO A 539 7.65 -29.29 3.08
CA PRO A 539 8.45 -30.44 3.46
C PRO A 539 9.48 -30.75 2.37
N VAL A 540 10.71 -31.06 2.79
CA VAL A 540 11.83 -31.42 1.92
C VAL A 540 12.57 -32.64 2.53
N PRO A 541 12.76 -33.72 1.77
CA PRO A 541 12.22 -33.97 0.43
C PRO A 541 10.70 -34.19 0.42
N ALA A 542 10.07 -34.27 -0.76
CA ALA A 542 8.63 -34.47 -0.92
C ALA A 542 8.14 -35.89 -0.54
N TRP A 543 9.04 -36.76 -0.09
CA TRP A 543 8.71 -38.08 0.47
C TRP A 543 9.71 -38.43 1.58
N THR A 544 9.32 -39.28 2.53
CA THR A 544 10.20 -39.76 3.61
C THR A 544 9.80 -41.18 4.05
N TYR A 545 10.69 -41.88 4.74
CA TYR A 545 10.31 -43.12 5.44
C TYR A 545 9.64 -42.83 6.79
N SER A 546 8.73 -43.70 7.20
CA SER A 546 8.13 -43.66 8.53
C SER A 546 9.21 -43.81 9.61
N GLY A 547 9.36 -42.81 10.47
CA GLY A 547 10.40 -42.74 11.49
C GLY A 547 11.68 -42.03 11.05
N GLN A 548 11.77 -41.60 9.78
CA GLN A 548 12.87 -40.78 9.29
C GLN A 548 12.55 -39.29 9.51
N PRO A 549 13.47 -38.52 10.15
CA PRO A 549 13.37 -37.07 10.19
C PRO A 549 13.39 -36.47 8.79
N PHE A 550 12.53 -35.49 8.52
CA PHE A 550 12.49 -34.75 7.26
C PHE A 550 12.51 -33.25 7.54
N GLY A 551 13.00 -32.45 6.59
CA GLY A 551 12.99 -30.99 6.72
C GLY A 551 11.60 -30.43 6.46
N VAL A 552 11.19 -29.40 7.21
CA VAL A 552 10.03 -28.56 6.90
C VAL A 552 10.46 -27.12 6.96
N THR A 553 10.45 -26.43 5.82
CA THR A 553 10.60 -24.98 5.78
C THR A 553 9.25 -24.34 6.13
N VAL A 554 9.24 -23.48 7.14
CA VAL A 554 8.11 -22.64 7.53
C VAL A 554 8.44 -21.21 7.13
N ILE A 555 7.58 -20.58 6.34
CA ILE A 555 7.79 -19.23 5.80
C ILE A 555 6.71 -18.31 6.34
N ALA A 556 7.09 -17.22 6.99
CA ALA A 556 6.18 -16.17 7.45
C ALA A 556 5.84 -15.21 6.30
N ARG A 557 4.54 -15.08 5.99
CA ARG A 557 4.06 -14.31 4.84
C ARG A 557 3.17 -13.15 5.28
N ASN A 558 3.25 -12.03 4.56
CA ASN A 558 2.24 -10.97 4.65
C ASN A 558 1.02 -11.29 3.78
N ALA A 559 -0.01 -10.44 3.80
CA ALA A 559 -1.26 -10.65 3.07
C ALA A 559 -1.08 -10.68 1.53
N ALA A 560 0.05 -10.16 1.00
CA ALA A 560 0.40 -10.18 -0.41
C ALA A 560 1.28 -11.40 -0.80
N ASN A 561 1.47 -12.36 0.11
CA ASN A 561 2.36 -13.53 -0.04
C ASN A 561 3.86 -13.21 -0.18
N THR A 562 4.28 -12.00 0.19
CA THR A 562 5.71 -11.68 0.33
C THR A 562 6.21 -12.19 1.67
N THR A 563 7.45 -12.69 1.72
CA THR A 563 8.07 -13.11 2.99
C THR A 563 8.32 -11.89 3.87
N THR A 564 7.83 -11.91 5.11
CA THR A 564 8.08 -10.86 6.12
C THR A 564 9.53 -10.94 6.58
N ARG A 565 10.28 -9.84 6.54
CA ARG A 565 11.69 -9.79 6.95
C ARG A 565 11.87 -9.58 8.45
N ASN A 566 10.88 -9.00 9.13
CA ASN A 566 10.98 -8.62 10.54
C ASN A 566 10.43 -9.68 11.51
N TYR A 567 10.08 -10.87 11.03
CA TYR A 567 9.62 -11.98 11.86
C TYR A 567 10.81 -12.79 12.40
N TYR A 568 11.44 -12.31 13.47
CA TYR A 568 12.56 -12.98 14.15
C TYR A 568 12.59 -12.69 15.66
N VAL A 569 13.54 -13.33 16.36
CA VAL A 569 13.91 -13.01 17.74
C VAL A 569 15.33 -12.44 17.79
N LYS A 570 15.50 -11.24 18.38
CA LYS A 570 16.82 -10.66 18.68
C LYS A 570 16.80 -9.92 20.03
N GLY A 571 17.46 -10.49 21.03
CA GLY A 571 17.50 -9.90 22.37
C GLY A 571 16.08 -9.72 22.94
N PRO A 572 15.70 -8.52 23.42
CA PRO A 572 14.34 -8.26 23.93
C PRO A 572 13.29 -8.10 22.82
N GLU A 573 13.70 -7.93 21.57
CA GLU A 573 12.81 -7.78 20.41
C GLU A 573 12.41 -9.17 19.90
N ALA A 574 11.29 -9.69 20.41
CA ALA A 574 10.77 -11.02 20.07
C ALA A 574 9.44 -10.89 19.30
N PHE A 575 9.54 -10.78 17.97
CA PHE A 575 8.39 -10.76 17.07
C PHE A 575 7.97 -12.17 16.65
N ALA A 576 8.94 -13.06 16.41
CA ALA A 576 8.66 -14.45 16.18
C ALA A 576 8.09 -15.15 17.42
N ARG A 577 7.20 -16.13 17.18
CA ARG A 577 6.53 -16.94 18.18
C ARG A 577 6.84 -18.42 17.95
N ASP A 578 6.80 -19.20 19.02
CA ASP A 578 6.91 -20.66 18.92
C ASP A 578 5.77 -21.19 18.06
N ILE A 579 6.11 -22.06 17.10
CA ILE A 579 5.16 -22.70 16.20
C ILE A 579 5.00 -24.16 16.60
N THR A 580 3.75 -24.63 16.57
CA THR A 580 3.41 -26.06 16.64
C THR A 580 3.03 -26.57 15.26
N LEU A 581 3.72 -27.64 14.83
CA LEU A 581 3.42 -28.37 13.61
C LEU A 581 2.40 -29.48 13.87
N SER A 582 1.54 -29.74 12.90
CA SER A 582 0.62 -30.89 12.91
C SER A 582 0.55 -31.54 11.55
N ALA A 583 0.36 -32.86 11.53
CA ALA A 583 0.18 -33.62 10.30
C ALA A 583 -1.31 -33.83 10.02
N LEU A 584 -1.73 -33.49 8.81
CA LEU A 584 -3.11 -33.58 8.35
C LEU A 584 -3.18 -34.41 7.06
N SER A 585 -4.30 -35.10 6.84
CA SER A 585 -4.59 -35.71 5.54
C SER A 585 -4.81 -34.66 4.47
N ASP A 586 -4.56 -35.01 3.21
CA ASP A 586 -4.92 -34.17 2.06
C ASP A 586 -6.44 -34.17 1.74
N ALA A 587 -7.24 -34.97 2.45
CA ALA A 587 -8.69 -35.02 2.31
C ALA A 587 -9.39 -33.77 2.91
N THR A 588 -10.64 -33.55 2.48
CA THR A 588 -11.54 -32.52 3.01
C THR A 588 -12.83 -33.18 3.52
N PRO A 589 -13.17 -33.08 4.82
CA PRO A 589 -12.40 -32.46 5.90
C PRO A 589 -11.12 -33.24 6.22
N ALA A 590 -10.10 -32.54 6.69
CA ALA A 590 -8.83 -33.17 6.99
C ALA A 590 -8.85 -33.90 8.34
N SER A 591 -8.35 -35.14 8.35
CA SER A 591 -8.11 -35.91 9.57
C SER A 591 -6.70 -35.66 10.09
N ALA A 592 -6.56 -35.49 11.40
CA ALA A 592 -5.26 -35.43 12.06
C ALA A 592 -4.56 -36.80 12.01
N ASN A 593 -3.25 -36.78 11.78
CA ASN A 593 -2.37 -37.94 11.81
C ASN A 593 -2.86 -39.14 10.95
N PRO A 594 -2.98 -38.97 9.61
CA PRO A 594 -3.45 -40.01 8.70
C PRO A 594 -2.52 -41.23 8.61
N GLY A 595 -3.04 -42.39 8.19
CA GLY A 595 -2.21 -43.57 7.94
C GLY A 595 -1.65 -44.20 9.23
N PRO A 596 -2.53 -44.60 10.16
CA PRO A 596 -2.25 -44.77 11.61
C PRO A 596 -0.90 -44.22 12.12
N GLY A 597 -0.61 -42.94 11.92
CA GLY A 597 0.68 -42.34 12.25
C GLY A 597 0.61 -41.32 13.39
N ALA A 598 1.75 -40.74 13.72
CA ALA A 598 1.86 -39.59 14.60
C ALA A 598 3.07 -38.73 14.21
N LEU A 599 2.90 -37.41 14.25
CA LEU A 599 4.00 -36.45 14.14
C LEU A 599 4.61 -36.19 15.52
N THR A 600 5.93 -36.27 15.62
CA THR A 600 6.72 -35.93 16.81
C THR A 600 7.79 -34.91 16.44
N ALA A 601 8.46 -34.33 17.44
CA ALA A 601 9.39 -33.20 17.25
C ALA A 601 8.74 -32.05 16.46
N SER A 602 7.49 -31.74 16.81
CA SER A 602 6.63 -30.81 16.09
C SER A 602 6.77 -29.34 16.53
N ALA A 603 7.62 -29.05 17.51
CA ALA A 603 7.87 -27.67 17.94
C ALA A 603 8.92 -27.00 17.06
N VAL A 604 8.64 -25.78 16.61
CA VAL A 604 9.61 -24.88 15.97
C VAL A 604 9.82 -23.69 16.90
N PRO A 605 10.93 -23.62 17.65
CA PRO A 605 11.19 -22.53 18.57
C PRO A 605 11.27 -21.18 17.85
N ALA A 606 10.74 -20.11 18.43
CA ALA A 606 10.81 -18.77 17.86
C ALA A 606 12.24 -18.35 17.51
N ALA A 607 13.22 -18.79 18.31
CA ALA A 607 14.64 -18.51 18.12
C ALA A 607 15.25 -19.09 16.82
N THR A 608 14.57 -20.00 16.12
CA THR A 608 15.01 -20.46 14.80
C THR A 608 14.74 -19.42 13.71
N PHE A 609 13.84 -18.48 13.96
CA PHE A 609 13.65 -17.30 13.11
C PHE A 609 14.65 -16.23 13.53
N THR A 610 15.63 -15.99 12.67
CA THR A 610 16.71 -15.03 12.91
C THR A 610 16.68 -13.95 11.85
N LEU A 611 17.36 -12.83 12.09
CA LEU A 611 17.52 -11.77 11.08
C LEU A 611 18.13 -12.31 9.78
N ALA A 612 18.98 -13.36 9.83
CA ALA A 612 19.60 -13.93 8.65
C ALA A 612 18.69 -14.89 7.84
N THR A 613 17.60 -15.35 8.45
CA THR A 613 16.66 -16.27 7.79
C THR A 613 15.44 -15.55 7.22
N ASP A 614 15.33 -14.23 7.40
CA ASP A 614 14.31 -13.38 6.80
C ASP A 614 12.87 -13.93 6.92
N GLY A 615 12.45 -14.31 8.12
CA GLY A 615 11.10 -14.85 8.34
C GLY A 615 10.91 -16.31 7.93
N GLU A 616 11.99 -17.04 7.64
CA GLU A 616 11.98 -18.48 7.43
C GLU A 616 12.58 -19.24 8.61
N ALA A 617 12.09 -20.45 8.84
CA ALA A 617 12.68 -21.41 9.77
C ALA A 617 12.60 -22.83 9.20
N ILE A 618 13.59 -23.66 9.51
CA ILE A 618 13.60 -25.08 9.12
C ILE A 618 13.44 -25.93 10.38
N ALA A 619 12.43 -26.79 10.38
CA ALA A 619 12.20 -27.79 11.41
C ALA A 619 12.55 -29.20 10.90
N SER A 620 12.81 -30.13 11.82
CA SER A 620 13.06 -31.54 11.47
C SER A 620 12.12 -32.49 12.22
N PRO A 621 10.81 -32.45 11.96
CA PRO A 621 9.87 -33.35 12.60
C PRO A 621 10.03 -34.80 12.11
N VAL A 622 9.44 -35.73 12.86
CA VAL A 622 9.42 -37.16 12.53
C VAL A 622 7.99 -37.65 12.49
N TYR A 623 7.59 -38.23 11.36
CA TYR A 623 6.30 -38.90 11.23
C TYR A 623 6.47 -40.41 11.28
N THR A 624 5.78 -41.09 12.19
CA THR A 624 5.94 -42.53 12.42
C THR A 624 4.59 -43.23 12.38
N PHE A 625 4.48 -44.27 11.55
CA PHE A 625 3.36 -45.19 11.56
C PHE A 625 3.39 -46.09 12.80
N THR A 626 2.25 -46.26 13.43
CA THR A 626 2.06 -47.18 14.56
C THR A 626 2.20 -48.64 14.09
N ALA A 627 1.77 -48.94 12.86
CA ALA A 627 1.90 -50.25 12.24
C ALA A 627 3.01 -50.24 11.16
N PRO A 628 4.05 -51.11 11.26
CA PRO A 628 5.15 -51.16 10.29
C PRO A 628 4.74 -51.53 8.86
N LEU A 629 3.58 -52.17 8.69
CA LEU A 629 2.99 -52.50 7.39
C LEU A 629 1.86 -51.54 7.04
N THR A 630 2.22 -50.29 6.80
CA THR A 630 1.27 -49.25 6.37
C THR A 630 1.55 -48.85 4.93
N ARG A 631 0.50 -48.75 4.11
CA ARG A 631 0.59 -48.25 2.73
C ARG A 631 1.09 -46.80 2.69
N PRO A 632 1.68 -46.33 1.57
CA PRO A 632 2.10 -44.94 1.45
C PRO A 632 0.96 -44.00 1.78
N THR A 633 1.24 -42.99 2.61
CA THR A 633 0.24 -42.03 3.08
C THR A 633 0.72 -40.62 2.77
N GLN A 634 -0.11 -39.84 2.09
CA GLN A 634 0.13 -38.42 1.88
C GLN A 634 -0.32 -37.63 3.10
N ILE A 635 0.56 -36.77 3.58
CA ILE A 635 0.31 -35.84 4.68
C ILE A 635 0.63 -34.42 4.22
N ARG A 636 -0.03 -33.43 4.79
CA ARG A 636 0.40 -32.03 4.75
C ARG A 636 0.74 -31.56 6.16
N ILE A 637 1.65 -30.61 6.25
CA ILE A 637 2.12 -30.08 7.54
C ILE A 637 1.49 -28.74 7.79
N ARG A 638 0.80 -28.58 8.91
CA ARG A 638 0.21 -27.30 9.32
C ARG A 638 1.04 -26.64 10.41
N ALA A 639 1.34 -25.37 10.24
CA ALA A 639 1.98 -24.53 11.25
C ALA A 639 0.92 -23.64 11.93
N ILE A 640 1.02 -23.50 13.26
CA ILE A 640 0.23 -22.56 14.07
C ILE A 640 1.14 -21.97 15.15
N ASP A 641 1.15 -20.64 15.32
CA ASP A 641 1.84 -19.97 16.41
C ASP A 641 0.91 -19.56 17.58
N ALA A 642 1.51 -18.98 18.63
CA ALA A 642 0.78 -18.45 19.78
C ALA A 642 -0.14 -17.25 19.46
N ASP A 643 0.21 -16.48 18.43
CA ASP A 643 -0.53 -15.31 17.93
C ASP A 643 -1.69 -15.70 16.98
N LYS A 644 -1.91 -17.01 16.79
CA LYS A 644 -2.91 -17.61 15.89
C LYS A 644 -2.64 -17.39 14.40
N THR A 645 -1.41 -17.06 14.04
CA THR A 645 -0.93 -17.15 12.66
C THR A 645 -0.87 -18.61 12.27
N THR A 646 -1.42 -18.96 11.09
CA THR A 646 -1.52 -20.34 10.65
C THR A 646 -1.27 -20.49 9.15
N SER A 647 -0.88 -21.69 8.72
CA SER A 647 -0.87 -22.10 7.32
C SER A 647 -2.22 -22.64 6.82
N GLU A 648 -3.24 -22.74 7.68
CA GLU A 648 -4.56 -23.22 7.27
C GLU A 648 -5.17 -22.36 6.16
N ASN A 649 -5.62 -23.02 5.08
CA ASN A 649 -6.14 -22.41 3.85
C ASN A 649 -5.08 -21.68 2.99
N PHE A 650 -3.80 -21.82 3.33
CA PHE A 650 -2.66 -21.35 2.54
C PHE A 650 -1.84 -22.54 2.03
N ILE A 651 -0.60 -22.30 1.63
CA ILE A 651 0.26 -23.34 1.06
C ILE A 651 0.73 -24.28 2.17
N GLU A 652 0.19 -25.50 2.16
CA GLU A 652 0.66 -26.65 2.93
C GLU A 652 1.07 -27.76 1.95
N LYS A 653 2.33 -27.79 1.50
CA LYS A 653 2.78 -28.79 0.52
C LYS A 653 2.70 -30.20 1.11
N THR A 654 2.38 -31.17 0.25
CA THR A 654 2.23 -32.57 0.65
C THR A 654 3.59 -33.29 0.73
N LEU A 655 3.64 -34.25 1.63
CA LEU A 655 4.74 -35.19 1.87
C LEU A 655 4.19 -36.60 1.83
N GLU A 656 4.82 -37.48 1.06
CA GLU A 656 4.47 -38.90 1.08
C GLU A 656 5.32 -39.67 2.10
N VAL A 657 4.68 -40.30 3.08
CA VAL A 657 5.35 -41.16 4.07
C VAL A 657 5.23 -42.63 3.66
N ARG A 658 6.35 -43.37 3.68
CA ARG A 658 6.44 -44.78 3.29
C ARG A 658 6.97 -45.67 4.41
N SER A 659 6.42 -46.88 4.56
CA SER A 659 7.07 -47.91 5.38
C SER A 659 8.24 -48.49 4.58
N GLY A 660 9.48 -48.29 5.03
CA GLY A 660 10.70 -48.69 4.29
C GLY A 660 11.44 -49.86 4.91
N ARG A 661 12.27 -50.55 4.10
CA ARG A 661 13.25 -51.53 4.61
C ARG A 661 14.46 -51.69 3.70
N VAL A 662 15.61 -52.08 4.26
CA VAL A 662 16.79 -52.54 3.50
C VAL A 662 16.76 -54.06 3.38
N LYS A 663 16.76 -54.61 2.16
CA LYS A 663 16.84 -56.05 1.89
C LYS A 663 18.18 -56.40 1.26
N ILE A 664 18.93 -57.28 1.90
CA ILE A 664 20.20 -57.82 1.39
C ILE A 664 19.93 -59.21 0.82
N SER A 665 20.44 -59.50 -0.38
CA SER A 665 20.34 -60.82 -1.01
C SER A 665 21.56 -61.66 -0.68
N ASN A 666 21.43 -62.99 -0.69
CA ASN A 666 22.60 -63.86 -0.65
C ASN A 666 23.40 -63.72 -1.94
N ALA A 667 24.71 -63.94 -1.86
CA ALA A 667 25.61 -63.88 -3.01
C ALA A 667 26.60 -65.05 -3.00
N PHE A 668 27.01 -65.47 -4.20
CA PHE A 668 27.90 -66.62 -4.42
C PHE A 668 28.95 -66.22 -5.44
N GLY A 669 30.21 -66.56 -5.20
CA GLY A 669 31.29 -66.23 -6.12
C GLY A 669 32.59 -66.98 -5.84
N PRO A 670 33.59 -66.87 -6.72
CA PRO A 670 34.87 -67.53 -6.53
C PRO A 670 35.67 -66.85 -5.42
N ARG A 671 36.37 -67.65 -4.59
CA ARG A 671 37.26 -67.14 -3.52
C ARG A 671 38.40 -66.21 -3.99
N GLY A 672 38.75 -66.24 -5.27
CA GLY A 672 39.86 -65.46 -5.83
C GLY A 672 39.51 -64.02 -6.22
N ARG A 673 38.25 -63.59 -6.10
CA ARG A 673 37.76 -62.27 -6.51
C ARG A 673 36.88 -61.65 -5.44
N ASP A 674 36.81 -60.33 -5.44
CA ASP A 674 35.83 -59.59 -4.63
C ASP A 674 34.41 -60.00 -5.02
N LEU A 675 33.50 -59.96 -4.06
CA LEU A 675 32.13 -60.43 -4.20
C LEU A 675 31.16 -59.29 -3.94
N ASP A 676 30.36 -58.98 -4.96
CA ASP A 676 29.28 -58.01 -4.85
C ASP A 676 28.02 -58.69 -4.31
N VAL A 677 27.52 -58.18 -3.19
CA VAL A 677 26.29 -58.66 -2.56
C VAL A 677 25.15 -57.67 -2.88
N PRO A 678 24.13 -58.06 -3.67
CA PRO A 678 23.05 -57.15 -4.03
C PRO A 678 22.24 -56.72 -2.80
N VAL A 679 22.05 -55.42 -2.66
CA VAL A 679 21.20 -54.83 -1.62
C VAL A 679 20.24 -53.83 -2.25
N ARG A 680 19.00 -53.82 -1.75
CA ARG A 680 17.97 -52.91 -2.24
C ARG A 680 17.15 -52.32 -1.10
N ILE A 681 16.64 -51.11 -1.30
CA ILE A 681 15.67 -50.49 -0.41
C ILE A 681 14.29 -50.69 -0.99
N GLU A 682 13.38 -51.18 -0.17
CA GLU A 682 12.00 -51.45 -0.53
C GLU A 682 11.04 -50.59 0.30
N TYR A 683 9.85 -50.37 -0.22
CA TYR A 683 8.73 -49.83 0.54
C TYR A 683 7.50 -50.74 0.45
N TYR A 684 6.66 -50.72 1.47
CA TYR A 684 5.44 -51.51 1.51
C TYR A 684 4.28 -50.77 0.84
N THR A 685 3.61 -51.43 -0.10
CA THR A 685 2.49 -50.85 -0.88
C THR A 685 1.14 -50.95 -0.18
N GLY A 686 1.05 -51.70 0.91
CA GLY A 686 -0.22 -52.17 1.49
C GLY A 686 -0.50 -53.65 1.22
N ASN A 687 0.18 -54.24 0.25
CA ASN A 687 0.05 -55.66 -0.10
C ASN A 687 1.42 -56.36 -0.19
N SER A 688 2.43 -55.68 -0.75
CA SER A 688 3.74 -56.26 -1.01
C SER A 688 4.86 -55.24 -0.87
N TRP A 689 6.10 -55.73 -0.79
CA TRP A 689 7.29 -54.89 -0.81
C TRP A 689 7.76 -54.67 -2.25
N LEU A 690 7.89 -53.41 -2.65
CA LEU A 690 8.41 -53.01 -3.96
C LEU A 690 9.69 -52.18 -3.81
N LEU A 691 10.52 -52.17 -4.85
CA LEU A 691 11.74 -51.35 -4.90
C LEU A 691 11.40 -49.86 -4.77
N ASN A 692 12.08 -49.13 -3.89
CA ASN A 692 11.93 -47.67 -3.82
C ASN A 692 12.87 -46.98 -4.82
N GLN A 693 12.39 -46.80 -6.06
CA GLN A 693 13.16 -46.12 -7.10
C GLN A 693 13.38 -44.62 -6.84
N LEU A 694 12.68 -44.01 -5.88
CA LEU A 694 12.90 -42.61 -5.53
C LEU A 694 14.12 -42.41 -4.60
N ASP A 695 14.61 -43.48 -3.98
CA ASP A 695 15.74 -43.40 -3.06
C ASP A 695 17.07 -43.45 -3.82
N SER A 696 17.72 -42.29 -3.91
CA SER A 696 19.10 -42.20 -4.41
C SER A 696 20.02 -41.46 -3.43
N ALA A 697 19.58 -41.33 -2.17
CA ALA A 697 20.25 -40.51 -1.15
C ALA A 697 20.70 -41.34 0.06
N THR A 698 20.08 -42.49 0.31
CA THR A 698 20.50 -43.37 1.41
C THR A 698 21.92 -43.90 1.17
N VAL A 699 22.74 -43.88 2.23
CA VAL A 699 24.09 -44.44 2.25
C VAL A 699 24.24 -45.31 3.50
N LEU A 700 24.76 -46.53 3.35
CA LEU A 700 25.17 -47.37 4.47
C LEU A 700 26.69 -47.33 4.60
N PRO A 701 27.24 -46.83 5.72
CA PRO A 701 28.68 -46.81 5.94
C PRO A 701 29.27 -48.22 5.89
N ALA A 702 30.46 -48.39 5.33
CA ALA A 702 31.17 -49.67 5.29
C ALA A 702 31.36 -50.27 6.69
N SER A 703 31.60 -49.41 7.68
CA SER A 703 31.77 -49.79 9.08
C SER A 703 30.48 -50.27 9.76
N ALA A 704 29.31 -50.08 9.13
CA ALA A 704 28.04 -50.53 9.67
C ALA A 704 27.74 -52.01 9.41
N PHE A 705 28.60 -52.70 8.65
CA PHE A 705 28.44 -54.12 8.39
C PHE A 705 29.23 -54.96 9.39
N ALA A 706 28.51 -55.78 10.17
CA ALA A 706 29.11 -56.83 10.99
C ALA A 706 29.27 -58.10 10.14
N LEU A 707 30.51 -58.59 10.02
CA LEU A 707 30.84 -59.77 9.24
C LEU A 707 31.29 -60.92 10.14
N THR A 708 30.66 -62.09 10.00
CA THR A 708 31.05 -63.31 10.70
C THR A 708 31.57 -64.35 9.70
N PRO A 709 32.87 -64.33 9.37
CA PRO A 709 33.48 -65.33 8.50
C PRO A 709 33.73 -66.65 9.27
N PRO A 710 33.91 -67.78 8.57
CA PRO A 710 34.40 -69.02 9.18
C PRO A 710 35.76 -68.82 9.85
N ALA A 711 36.06 -69.60 10.90
CA ALA A 711 37.25 -69.40 11.75
C ALA A 711 38.60 -69.37 11.00
N LEU A 712 38.70 -70.06 9.86
CA LEU A 712 39.92 -70.12 9.05
C LEU A 712 39.94 -69.09 7.91
N MET A 713 38.89 -68.30 7.70
CA MET A 713 38.81 -67.29 6.66
C MET A 713 39.17 -65.92 7.23
N THR A 714 40.17 -65.24 6.66
CA THR A 714 40.69 -63.96 7.15
C THR A 714 40.63 -62.87 6.07
N GLY A 715 40.63 -61.59 6.47
CA GLY A 715 40.79 -60.46 5.54
C GLY A 715 39.57 -60.08 4.68
N VAL A 716 38.39 -60.66 4.96
CA VAL A 716 37.13 -60.23 4.32
C VAL A 716 36.60 -58.99 5.03
N ALA A 717 36.34 -57.93 4.28
CA ALA A 717 35.80 -56.66 4.75
C ALA A 717 34.85 -56.06 3.71
N VAL A 718 34.01 -55.10 4.13
CA VAL A 718 33.29 -54.23 3.20
C VAL A 718 34.25 -53.11 2.78
N SER A 719 34.54 -52.99 1.47
CA SER A 719 35.60 -52.11 0.99
C SER A 719 35.21 -50.64 0.87
N ASN A 720 33.90 -50.34 0.70
CA ASN A 720 33.39 -48.98 0.51
C ASN A 720 31.97 -48.84 1.08
N ASP A 721 31.56 -47.60 1.34
CA ASP A 721 30.17 -47.27 1.67
C ASP A 721 29.22 -47.71 0.55
N VAL A 722 28.03 -48.14 0.94
CA VAL A 722 27.00 -48.57 0.01
C VAL A 722 26.04 -47.41 -0.24
N SER A 723 26.24 -46.73 -1.37
CA SER A 723 25.31 -45.71 -1.87
C SER A 723 24.21 -46.34 -2.71
N PHE A 724 22.96 -46.00 -2.42
CA PHE A 724 21.83 -46.46 -3.23
C PHE A 724 21.59 -45.52 -4.41
N LYS A 725 21.30 -46.09 -5.58
CA LYS A 725 20.81 -45.36 -6.75
C LYS A 725 19.54 -46.04 -7.24
N LEU A 726 18.44 -45.29 -7.26
CA LEU A 726 17.10 -45.83 -7.55
C LEU A 726 16.74 -47.04 -6.68
N GLY A 727 17.13 -47.01 -5.41
CA GLY A 727 16.90 -48.04 -4.41
C GLY A 727 17.78 -49.28 -4.55
N ILE A 728 18.79 -49.29 -5.43
CA ILE A 728 19.69 -50.44 -5.64
C ILE A 728 21.12 -50.05 -5.26
N GLY A 729 21.82 -50.96 -4.59
CA GLY A 729 23.25 -50.87 -4.27
C GLY A 729 23.91 -52.25 -4.23
N ASN A 730 25.23 -52.27 -4.04
CA ASN A 730 26.00 -53.49 -3.83
C ASN A 730 26.90 -53.33 -2.62
N ILE A 731 26.93 -54.34 -1.76
CA ILE A 731 27.96 -54.45 -0.72
C ILE A 731 29.18 -55.09 -1.38
N HIS A 732 30.27 -54.36 -1.46
CA HIS A 732 31.52 -54.85 -2.04
C HIS A 732 32.35 -55.57 -0.97
N LEU A 733 32.31 -56.90 -0.95
CA LEU A 733 33.13 -57.70 -0.06
C LEU A 733 34.49 -57.99 -0.69
N THR A 734 35.57 -57.67 0.02
CA THR A 734 36.92 -58.05 -0.40
C THR A 734 37.06 -59.57 -0.42
N LYS A 735 37.83 -60.09 -1.38
CA LYS A 735 38.23 -61.49 -1.38
C LYS A 735 38.92 -61.87 -0.06
N PRO A 736 38.81 -63.12 0.42
CA PRO A 736 39.58 -63.60 1.56
C PRO A 736 41.09 -63.38 1.37
N GLY A 737 41.75 -62.87 2.40
CA GLY A 737 43.20 -62.60 2.40
C GLY A 737 44.04 -63.87 2.23
N ASN A 738 43.51 -65.02 2.64
CA ASN A 738 44.12 -66.34 2.47
C ASN A 738 43.60 -67.13 1.26
N ALA A 739 42.95 -66.47 0.28
CA ALA A 739 42.39 -67.11 -0.90
C ALA A 739 43.41 -67.88 -1.77
N ALA A 740 44.70 -67.55 -1.67
CA ALA A 740 45.77 -68.11 -2.50
C ALA A 740 46.44 -69.37 -1.92
N THR A 741 46.29 -69.66 -0.62
CA THR A 741 47.22 -70.56 0.10
C THR A 741 46.70 -71.96 0.39
N ASP A 742 45.38 -72.21 0.42
CA ASP A 742 44.77 -73.53 0.66
C ASP A 742 43.22 -73.46 0.54
N LYS A 743 42.50 -74.55 0.78
CA LYS A 743 41.00 -74.60 0.77
C LYS A 743 40.33 -73.72 1.85
N ASN A 744 41.08 -72.95 2.65
CA ASN A 744 40.56 -72.19 3.79
C ASN A 744 39.99 -70.79 3.43
N GLY A 745 40.17 -70.34 2.18
CA GLY A 745 39.47 -69.17 1.62
C GLY A 745 38.05 -69.46 1.12
N SER A 746 37.54 -70.68 1.32
CA SER A 746 36.22 -71.12 0.87
C SER A 746 35.25 -71.17 2.06
N GLY A 747 34.00 -70.74 1.89
CA GLY A 747 33.00 -70.77 2.96
C GLY A 747 32.00 -69.61 2.94
N THR A 748 31.06 -69.63 3.88
CA THR A 748 29.98 -68.65 3.99
C THR A 748 30.26 -67.62 5.08
N VAL A 749 30.30 -66.34 4.69
CA VAL A 749 30.32 -65.19 5.59
C VAL A 749 28.88 -64.75 5.87
N SER A 750 28.51 -64.65 7.16
CA SER A 750 27.24 -64.02 7.53
C SER A 750 27.44 -62.51 7.62
N ILE A 751 26.52 -61.77 7.01
CA ILE A 751 26.51 -60.31 6.94
C ILE A 751 25.31 -59.82 7.73
N ALA A 752 25.50 -58.83 8.61
CA ALA A 752 24.44 -58.03 9.20
C ALA A 752 24.73 -56.55 8.97
N ALA A 753 23.74 -55.78 8.49
CA ALA A 753 23.86 -54.32 8.40
C ALA A 753 23.25 -53.69 9.65
N ASN A 754 24.08 -53.12 10.51
CA ASN A 754 23.65 -52.45 11.74
C ASN A 754 22.98 -51.11 11.41
N LEU A 755 21.65 -51.11 11.32
CA LEU A 755 20.87 -49.89 11.05
C LEU A 755 20.59 -49.08 12.32
N GLY A 756 21.05 -49.54 13.49
CA GLY A 756 20.85 -48.88 14.77
C GLY A 756 21.83 -47.75 15.04
N SER A 757 21.95 -47.35 16.31
CA SER A 757 22.92 -46.34 16.78
C SER A 757 24.02 -46.93 17.69
N THR A 758 23.94 -48.21 18.03
CA THR A 758 24.83 -48.89 18.98
C THR A 758 25.90 -49.72 18.28
N ALA A 759 26.94 -50.13 19.01
CA ALA A 759 28.03 -50.95 18.47
C ALA A 759 27.65 -52.42 18.17
N SER A 760 26.46 -52.86 18.60
CA SER A 760 25.91 -54.18 18.31
C SER A 760 24.72 -54.04 17.37
N ASP A 761 24.69 -54.87 16.32
CA ASP A 761 23.54 -55.00 15.44
C ASP A 761 22.37 -55.73 16.15
N ALA A 762 21.16 -55.59 15.63
CA ALA A 762 19.93 -56.21 16.10
C ALA A 762 19.47 -57.38 15.21
N SER A 763 20.39 -58.02 14.48
CA SER A 763 20.04 -59.13 13.59
C SER A 763 19.72 -60.42 14.35
N CYS A 764 19.05 -61.36 13.67
CA CYS A 764 18.84 -62.71 14.20
C CYS A 764 20.03 -63.66 14.01
N LEU A 765 21.24 -63.15 13.75
CA LEU A 765 22.45 -63.97 13.75
C LEU A 765 22.80 -64.43 15.18
N LEU A 766 23.42 -65.60 15.29
CA LEU A 766 23.83 -66.17 16.57
C LEU A 766 24.91 -65.29 17.24
N ALA A 767 24.83 -65.15 18.56
CA ALA A 767 25.84 -64.46 19.36
C ALA A 767 27.12 -65.33 19.52
N PRO A 768 28.31 -64.73 19.72
CA PRO A 768 28.57 -63.29 19.78
C PRO A 768 28.57 -62.64 18.39
N ARG A 769 27.87 -61.52 18.25
CA ARG A 769 27.85 -60.73 17.01
C ARG A 769 29.03 -59.76 16.98
N PRO A 770 29.79 -59.67 15.88
CA PRO A 770 30.89 -58.72 15.75
C PRO A 770 30.44 -57.27 15.98
N ALA A 771 31.30 -56.46 16.59
CA ALA A 771 31.04 -55.04 16.72
C ALA A 771 31.06 -54.35 15.34
N SER A 772 30.14 -53.41 15.14
CA SER A 772 30.05 -52.55 13.95
C SER A 772 29.65 -51.14 14.39
N THR A 773 29.66 -50.16 13.50
CA THR A 773 29.10 -48.83 13.79
C THR A 773 27.61 -48.81 13.46
N GLY A 774 26.77 -48.21 14.29
CA GLY A 774 25.37 -48.00 13.92
C GLY A 774 25.22 -47.01 12.76
N ALA A 775 24.45 -47.35 11.72
CA ALA A 775 24.19 -46.46 10.57
C ALA A 775 23.17 -45.34 10.87
N GLY A 776 22.41 -45.42 11.96
CA GLY A 776 21.40 -44.42 12.33
C GLY A 776 20.14 -44.44 11.46
N LEU A 777 19.85 -45.56 10.79
CA LEU A 777 18.74 -45.72 9.83
C LEU A 777 17.69 -46.71 10.34
N ALA A 778 17.34 -46.65 11.63
CA ALA A 778 16.49 -47.64 12.27
C ALA A 778 15.09 -47.76 11.64
N TRP A 779 14.63 -46.72 10.92
CA TRP A 779 13.39 -46.70 10.13
C TRP A 779 13.41 -47.62 8.89
N LEU A 780 14.57 -48.19 8.54
CA LEU A 780 14.72 -49.19 7.46
C LEU A 780 14.88 -50.63 7.99
N ARG A 781 14.68 -50.83 9.29
CA ARG A 781 14.57 -52.16 9.89
C ARG A 781 13.26 -52.82 9.50
N SER A 782 13.22 -54.15 9.58
CA SER A 782 12.02 -54.91 9.24
C SER A 782 11.96 -56.19 10.07
N LEU A 783 10.98 -57.03 9.76
CA LEU A 783 10.92 -58.38 10.29
C LEU A 783 11.89 -59.29 9.50
N TYR A 784 13.08 -59.49 10.06
CA TYR A 784 14.07 -60.43 9.55
C TYR A 784 14.27 -61.58 10.52
N GLY A 785 14.27 -62.82 10.01
CA GLY A 785 14.41 -64.02 10.84
C GLY A 785 13.22 -64.25 11.77
N SER A 786 13.43 -65.09 12.79
CA SER A 786 12.39 -65.52 13.74
C SER A 786 12.75 -65.26 15.20
N CYS A 787 13.81 -64.50 15.48
CA CYS A 787 14.30 -64.27 16.84
C CYS A 787 13.41 -63.32 17.66
N ASN A 788 12.48 -62.61 17.00
CA ASN A 788 11.53 -61.66 17.58
C ASN A 788 10.45 -61.32 16.52
N THR A 789 9.42 -60.59 16.94
CA THR A 789 8.24 -60.25 16.11
C THR A 789 7.96 -58.74 16.02
N ASN A 790 8.89 -57.91 16.48
CA ASN A 790 8.68 -56.47 16.70
C ASN A 790 9.22 -55.55 15.60
N TRP A 791 9.61 -56.07 14.42
CA TRP A 791 10.02 -55.28 13.24
C TRP A 791 11.24 -54.37 13.43
N THR A 792 12.09 -54.66 14.41
CA THR A 792 13.29 -53.87 14.76
C THR A 792 14.59 -54.54 14.33
N GLN A 793 14.52 -55.50 13.42
CA GLN A 793 15.67 -56.36 13.12
C GLN A 793 16.50 -55.75 12.01
N ASP A 794 17.80 -55.89 12.17
CA ASP A 794 18.77 -55.55 11.14
C ASP A 794 18.80 -56.62 10.05
N PRO A 795 18.89 -56.23 8.76
CA PRO A 795 18.88 -57.17 7.65
C PRO A 795 20.17 -57.99 7.61
N THR A 796 20.01 -59.25 7.21
CA THR A 796 21.10 -60.21 7.13
C THR A 796 21.15 -60.90 5.78
N ALA A 797 22.35 -61.30 5.37
CA ALA A 797 22.55 -62.18 4.22
C ALA A 797 23.74 -63.12 4.45
N ARG A 798 23.90 -64.05 3.51
CA ARG A 798 25.03 -64.97 3.42
C ARG A 798 25.77 -64.74 2.11
N ALA A 799 27.06 -64.46 2.20
CA ALA A 799 27.98 -64.43 1.06
C ALA A 799 28.84 -65.69 1.08
N THR A 800 28.78 -66.51 0.04
CA THR A 800 29.53 -67.77 -0.01
C THR A 800 30.61 -67.72 -1.08
N PHE A 801 31.86 -67.84 -0.63
CA PHE A 801 33.01 -67.98 -1.51
C PHE A 801 33.24 -69.45 -1.84
N ASP A 802 33.46 -69.74 -3.13
CA ASP A 802 33.76 -71.06 -3.68
C ASP A 802 32.60 -72.06 -3.59
N ALA A 803 31.36 -71.57 -3.79
CA ALA A 803 30.19 -72.40 -4.02
C ALA A 803 29.49 -71.96 -5.32
N PRO A 804 28.96 -72.90 -6.12
CA PRO A 804 28.14 -72.55 -7.27
C PRO A 804 26.86 -71.85 -6.77
N ASN A 805 26.41 -70.80 -7.47
CA ASN A 805 25.13 -70.16 -7.18
C ASN A 805 24.03 -71.23 -7.23
N PRO A 806 23.27 -71.45 -6.14
CA PRO A 806 22.12 -72.33 -6.17
C PRO A 806 20.97 -71.63 -6.91
N GLU A 807 21.01 -71.57 -8.24
CA GLU A 807 19.84 -71.20 -9.03
C GLU A 807 19.71 -72.02 -10.32
N ASN A 808 18.47 -72.38 -10.61
CA ASN A 808 17.83 -73.18 -11.68
C ASN A 808 18.29 -72.97 -13.15
N LYS A 809 19.56 -72.72 -13.43
CA LYS A 809 20.15 -72.79 -14.78
C LYS A 809 21.38 -73.68 -14.77
N SER A 810 21.19 -74.94 -15.18
CA SER A 810 22.29 -75.80 -15.61
C SER A 810 22.92 -75.18 -16.86
N THR A 811 24.09 -74.56 -16.73
CA THR A 811 24.95 -74.26 -17.88
C THR A 811 26.08 -75.27 -17.88
N VAL A 812 26.00 -76.27 -18.77
CA VAL A 812 27.09 -77.22 -19.02
C VAL A 812 28.04 -76.61 -20.04
N PHE A 813 29.31 -76.42 -19.70
CA PHE A 813 30.35 -76.11 -20.68
C PHE A 813 30.86 -77.42 -21.30
N GLY A 814 30.43 -77.70 -22.52
CA GLY A 814 31.06 -78.73 -23.36
C GLY A 814 32.36 -78.18 -23.95
N ARG A 815 33.50 -78.83 -23.66
CA ARG A 815 34.77 -78.56 -24.33
C ARG A 815 34.86 -79.45 -25.57
N GLU A 816 34.68 -78.88 -26.75
CA GLU A 816 35.06 -79.56 -27.99
C GLU A 816 36.59 -79.57 -28.12
N VAL A 817 37.17 -80.76 -28.16
CA VAL A 817 38.57 -80.99 -28.54
C VAL A 817 38.53 -81.37 -30.02
N PHE A 818 38.99 -80.46 -30.88
CA PHE A 818 39.30 -80.78 -32.28
C PHE A 818 40.53 -81.70 -32.32
N ASN A 819 40.40 -82.84 -32.99
CA ASN A 819 41.51 -83.58 -33.59
C ASN A 819 41.25 -83.67 -35.09
#